data_AF-A0A4D7C119-F1
#
_entry.id   AF-A0A4D7C119-F1
#
_cell.length_a   1.000
_cell.length_b   1.000
_cell.length_c   1.000
_cell.angle_alpha   90.00
_cell.angle_beta   90.00
_cell.angle_gamma   90.00
#
_symmetry.space_group_name_H-M   'P 1'
#
loop_
_entity.id
_entity.type
_entity.pdbx_description
1 polymer ?
#
loop_
_entity_poly.entity_id
_entity_poly.type
_entity_poly.pdbx_seq_one_letter_code
_entity_poly.pdbx_strand_id
1 'polypeptide(L)'
;MQDVCDSPDTSGFVVLALGKLGARALNYSSDVDLILLFEPDAPALAESSDPHRKAERIAQRFVSALQGMTADGYCQRVDLRLRPDPGSTPIILPLSAAESYYQSAALPWERAAFIKARAVAGDIPAGRAFLKGLEPFVWRRSLDYTVVRDIHDMSLMVREHFDQETPAGSGFDVKRGQGGIRDVEFFVQIHQMIFGGREPAYRAAHTLDALRALTAGGKIPQDDARVLEAGYRFLRAVEHRLQMLDDAQTQVLPRRADERKIFARFAGYPDWKRFEAALELHTQAIAARYGALTANASTRERFPRAAEPELKARGFKRPADCAAAIERWRKGETRATRTARAQEAVEAVLPQLVEAFAVADDRDRALLSFDSFLSGLPAGVQLFALLEHSPALLAFLVRILSVADAVAQTLVRTPDLLDVVLDPAFRAPLPPVEDLRVMLAARCARAQDFEAILDETRRFVSEQRFQLAVQLLDGAADAPTIQRQASDVADAALQHLTQACEALFAERHGRVPGGGWRSSHWGATAGRRCRCRQTSTSFFCSPALSTRNLPGSNPAGGDDLLQPPEPTRDRRADCTDGGGRTLRRRHPPASVRRAGAACGLHRQLQGLPAGTGLGLGAFGAGPGAGGAGRARGCGGDRGRNPGGSGARATVTPCARPRSISAARWTSTCPRLPAGTSNA
;
A
#
# COMPACT_ATOMS: atom_id res chain seq x y z
N MET A 1 32.81 2.20 -33.75
CA MET A 1 31.49 2.70 -33.26
C MET A 1 30.40 1.71 -33.61
N GLN A 2 30.28 1.27 -34.88
CA GLN A 2 29.38 0.17 -35.26
C GLN A 2 29.47 -1.06 -34.34
N ASP A 3 30.67 -1.47 -33.95
CA ASP A 3 30.91 -2.63 -33.05
C ASP A 3 30.22 -2.51 -31.68
N VAL A 4 29.91 -1.29 -31.23
CA VAL A 4 29.21 -1.02 -29.95
C VAL A 4 27.68 -1.13 -30.11
N CYS A 5 27.17 -0.97 -31.33
CA CYS A 5 25.76 -1.15 -31.68
C CYS A 5 25.42 -2.60 -32.03
N ASP A 6 26.40 -3.39 -32.49
CA ASP A 6 26.21 -4.80 -32.86
C ASP A 6 26.29 -5.77 -31.66
N SER A 7 26.84 -5.33 -30.51
CA SER A 7 26.84 -6.11 -29.27
C SER A 7 25.50 -5.98 -28.53
N PRO A 8 24.79 -7.09 -28.22
CA PRO A 8 23.54 -7.02 -27.47
C PRO A 8 23.75 -6.52 -26.03
N ASP A 9 24.90 -6.83 -25.43
CA ASP A 9 25.31 -6.43 -24.07
C ASP A 9 25.65 -4.92 -23.94
N THR A 10 25.55 -4.13 -25.01
CA THR A 10 25.62 -2.66 -25.00
C THR A 10 24.47 -2.00 -25.77
N SER A 11 23.42 -2.77 -26.09
CA SER A 11 22.26 -2.28 -26.87
C SER A 11 21.33 -1.35 -26.08
N GLY A 12 21.43 -1.34 -24.74
CA GLY A 12 20.49 -0.64 -23.86
C GLY A 12 19.06 -1.18 -23.87
N PHE A 13 18.72 -2.20 -24.67
CA PHE A 13 17.40 -2.82 -24.71
C PHE A 13 17.39 -4.05 -23.79
N VAL A 14 16.55 -4.09 -22.77
CA VAL A 14 16.59 -5.11 -21.71
C VAL A 14 15.33 -5.96 -21.74
N VAL A 15 15.49 -7.30 -21.82
CA VAL A 15 14.39 -8.25 -21.65
C VAL A 15 14.53 -8.97 -20.31
N LEU A 16 13.61 -8.71 -19.39
CA LEU A 16 13.44 -9.47 -18.15
C LEU A 16 12.36 -10.53 -18.35
N ALA A 17 12.63 -11.77 -17.95
CA ALA A 17 11.63 -12.81 -17.84
C ALA A 17 11.24 -13.05 -16.38
N LEU A 18 9.94 -13.26 -16.15
CA LEU A 18 9.36 -13.52 -14.83
C LEU A 18 8.73 -14.93 -14.82
N GLY A 19 7.95 -15.23 -13.77
CA GLY A 19 7.09 -16.40 -13.72
C GLY A 19 7.82 -17.72 -14.02
N LYS A 20 7.30 -18.49 -14.98
CA LYS A 20 7.86 -19.80 -15.32
C LYS A 20 9.16 -19.71 -16.14
N LEU A 21 9.33 -18.71 -17.02
CA LEU A 21 10.55 -18.56 -17.84
C LEU A 21 11.74 -18.07 -17.00
N GLY A 22 11.51 -17.07 -16.14
CA GLY A 22 12.54 -16.53 -15.25
C GLY A 22 13.12 -17.62 -14.32
N ALA A 23 12.23 -18.39 -13.69
CA ALA A 23 12.54 -19.54 -12.83
C ALA A 23 12.98 -20.83 -13.56
N ARG A 24 13.18 -20.79 -14.89
CA ARG A 24 13.59 -21.95 -15.73
C ARG A 24 12.68 -23.17 -15.62
N ALA A 25 11.38 -22.95 -15.40
CA ALA A 25 10.37 -23.96 -15.09
C ALA A 25 9.15 -23.87 -16.01
N LEU A 26 9.36 -23.62 -17.30
CA LEU A 26 8.32 -23.63 -18.35
C LEU A 26 7.55 -24.95 -18.41
N ASN A 27 6.42 -24.92 -19.12
CA ASN A 27 5.73 -26.11 -19.60
C ASN A 27 5.77 -26.17 -21.13
N TYR A 28 5.19 -27.23 -21.68
CA TYR A 28 4.92 -27.42 -23.10
C TYR A 28 4.12 -26.28 -23.72
N SER A 29 2.94 -25.95 -23.15
CA SER A 29 2.10 -24.85 -23.63
C SER A 29 1.97 -23.77 -22.55
N SER A 30 2.68 -22.65 -22.71
CA SER A 30 2.69 -21.51 -21.77
C SER A 30 3.06 -20.22 -22.49
N ASP A 31 2.59 -19.10 -21.98
CA ASP A 31 3.10 -17.79 -22.38
C ASP A 31 4.47 -17.55 -21.76
N VAL A 32 5.26 -16.62 -22.31
CA VAL A 32 6.44 -16.08 -21.65
C VAL A 32 6.11 -14.74 -21.00
N ASP A 33 6.14 -14.74 -19.68
CA ASP A 33 6.00 -13.57 -18.82
C ASP A 33 7.22 -12.64 -19.00
N LEU A 34 7.08 -11.53 -19.73
CA LEU A 34 8.19 -10.60 -20.03
C LEU A 34 7.91 -9.18 -19.53
N ILE A 35 8.95 -8.49 -19.08
CA ILE A 35 9.01 -7.03 -18.97
C ILE A 35 10.13 -6.54 -19.89
N LEU A 36 9.80 -5.57 -20.73
CA LEU A 36 10.74 -4.92 -21.64
C LEU A 36 11.12 -3.56 -21.04
N LEU A 37 12.42 -3.29 -20.90
CA LEU A 37 12.95 -2.03 -20.40
C LEU A 37 14.01 -1.49 -21.38
N PHE A 38 14.36 -0.21 -21.27
CA PHE A 38 15.51 0.33 -22.01
C PHE A 38 16.25 1.44 -21.28
N GLU A 39 17.49 1.67 -21.69
CA GLU A 39 18.32 2.79 -21.31
C GLU A 39 18.30 3.86 -22.42
N PRO A 40 17.65 5.02 -22.25
CA PRO A 40 17.60 6.08 -23.26
C PRO A 40 18.97 6.54 -23.76
N ASP A 41 19.96 6.60 -22.87
CA ASP A 41 21.29 7.15 -23.17
C ASP A 41 22.28 6.12 -23.75
N ALA A 42 21.84 4.86 -23.94
CA ALA A 42 22.69 3.82 -24.52
C ALA A 42 23.06 4.12 -25.98
N PRO A 43 24.30 3.82 -26.45
CA PRO A 43 24.78 4.20 -27.78
C PRO A 43 23.85 3.79 -28.94
N ALA A 44 23.28 2.58 -28.86
CA ALA A 44 22.37 2.07 -29.88
C ALA A 44 21.01 2.80 -29.95
N LEU A 45 20.66 3.63 -28.96
CA LEU A 45 19.41 4.40 -28.89
C LEU A 45 19.63 5.92 -28.93
N ALA A 46 20.73 6.42 -28.34
CA ALA A 46 21.06 7.85 -28.24
C ALA A 46 21.22 8.59 -29.59
N GLU A 47 21.59 7.89 -30.67
CA GLU A 47 21.61 8.46 -32.04
C GLU A 47 20.20 8.78 -32.60
N SER A 48 19.13 8.42 -31.87
CA SER A 48 17.75 8.71 -32.26
C SER A 48 17.32 10.09 -31.75
N SER A 49 16.70 10.90 -32.61
CA SER A 49 15.98 12.11 -32.17
C SER A 49 14.78 11.82 -31.25
N ASP A 50 14.38 10.55 -31.16
CA ASP A 50 13.37 10.01 -30.26
C ASP A 50 13.79 8.58 -29.84
N PRO A 51 14.53 8.42 -28.73
CA PRO A 51 14.97 7.10 -28.25
C PRO A 51 13.79 6.22 -27.82
N HIS A 52 12.76 6.81 -27.22
CA HIS A 52 11.56 6.12 -26.74
C HIS A 52 10.83 5.41 -27.90
N ARG A 53 10.54 6.13 -28.98
CA ARG A 53 9.86 5.56 -30.17
C ARG A 53 10.77 4.65 -30.99
N LYS A 54 12.10 4.73 -30.84
CA LYS A 54 13.02 3.71 -31.38
C LYS A 54 12.91 2.41 -30.56
N ALA A 55 12.99 2.49 -29.24
CA ALA A 55 12.81 1.35 -28.33
C ALA A 55 11.43 0.70 -28.48
N GLU A 56 10.34 1.48 -28.59
CA GLU A 56 8.98 0.96 -28.79
C GLU A 56 8.85 0.17 -30.09
N ARG A 57 9.36 0.69 -31.22
CA ARG A 57 9.35 -0.04 -32.50
C ARG A 57 10.18 -1.32 -32.45
N ILE A 58 11.28 -1.36 -31.69
CA ILE A 58 12.07 -2.58 -31.46
C ILE A 58 11.25 -3.57 -30.64
N ALA A 59 10.61 -3.14 -29.54
CA ALA A 59 9.74 -3.98 -28.71
C ALA A 59 8.55 -4.55 -29.50
N GLN A 60 7.86 -3.74 -30.28
CA GLN A 60 6.75 -4.16 -31.14
C GLN A 60 7.21 -5.25 -32.14
N ARG A 61 8.37 -5.06 -32.79
CA ARG A 61 8.96 -6.05 -33.72
C ARG A 61 9.41 -7.32 -33.01
N PHE A 62 10.04 -7.22 -31.84
CA PHE A 62 10.48 -8.37 -31.03
C PHE A 62 9.28 -9.24 -30.61
N VAL A 63 8.23 -8.63 -30.07
CA VAL A 63 6.99 -9.33 -29.70
C VAL A 63 6.34 -9.97 -30.92
N SER A 64 6.25 -9.24 -32.04
CA SER A 64 5.66 -9.74 -33.29
C SER A 64 6.46 -10.91 -33.89
N ALA A 65 7.78 -10.94 -33.73
CA ALA A 65 8.63 -12.03 -34.19
C ALA A 65 8.49 -13.31 -33.35
N LEU A 66 8.11 -13.19 -32.08
CA LEU A 66 7.85 -14.34 -31.21
C LEU A 66 6.44 -14.92 -31.43
N GLN A 67 5.40 -14.08 -31.39
CA GLN A 67 4.01 -14.55 -31.40
C GLN A 67 3.30 -14.44 -32.75
N GLY A 68 3.99 -13.95 -33.79
CA GLY A 68 3.45 -13.88 -35.15
C GLY A 68 3.20 -15.28 -35.73
N MET A 69 2.01 -15.48 -36.30
CA MET A 69 1.65 -16.74 -36.94
C MET A 69 2.24 -16.82 -38.35
N THR A 70 2.95 -17.90 -38.63
CA THR A 70 3.60 -18.21 -39.92
C THR A 70 3.08 -19.55 -40.45
N ALA A 71 3.61 -20.02 -41.58
CA ALA A 71 3.33 -21.37 -42.09
C ALA A 71 3.79 -22.48 -41.12
N ASP A 72 4.85 -22.22 -40.35
CA ASP A 72 5.44 -23.11 -39.35
C ASP A 72 4.84 -22.92 -37.95
N GLY A 73 3.77 -22.13 -37.82
CA GLY A 73 3.15 -21.75 -36.55
C GLY A 73 3.73 -20.46 -35.96
N TYR A 74 3.78 -20.36 -34.63
CA TYR A 74 4.35 -19.24 -33.87
C TYR A 74 5.47 -19.77 -32.96
N CYS A 75 6.44 -18.93 -32.60
CA CYS A 75 7.55 -19.34 -31.73
C CYS A 75 7.12 -19.39 -30.25
N GLN A 76 6.58 -18.28 -29.72
CA GLN A 76 6.08 -18.21 -28.35
C GLN A 76 5.07 -17.07 -28.19
N ARG A 77 3.98 -17.31 -27.45
CA ARG A 77 3.06 -16.25 -27.01
C ARG A 77 3.70 -15.42 -25.89
N VAL A 78 3.58 -14.10 -25.95
CA VAL A 78 4.23 -13.18 -25.01
C VAL A 78 3.19 -12.50 -24.12
N ASP A 79 3.40 -12.55 -22.80
CA ASP A 79 2.59 -11.79 -21.84
C ASP A 79 3.38 -10.61 -21.26
N LEU A 80 2.87 -9.40 -21.46
CA LEU A 80 3.44 -8.13 -20.96
C LEU A 80 2.61 -7.51 -19.82
N ARG A 81 1.68 -8.26 -19.21
CA ARG A 81 0.80 -7.77 -18.14
C ARG A 81 1.47 -7.62 -16.78
N LEU A 82 2.68 -8.14 -16.59
CA LEU A 82 3.44 -7.99 -15.34
C LEU A 82 4.36 -6.74 -15.32
N ARG A 83 4.35 -5.91 -16.37
CA ARG A 83 5.06 -4.62 -16.39
C ARG A 83 4.34 -3.56 -15.53
N PRO A 84 5.03 -2.50 -15.08
CA PRO A 84 4.42 -1.41 -14.30
C PRO A 84 3.13 -0.88 -14.94
N ASP A 85 2.06 -0.76 -14.15
CA ASP A 85 0.70 -0.34 -14.59
C ASP A 85 0.38 -0.65 -16.08
N PRO A 86 0.06 -1.91 -16.41
CA PRO A 86 -0.04 -2.37 -17.79
C PRO A 86 -1.22 -1.76 -18.57
N GLY A 87 -2.09 -0.98 -17.91
CA GLY A 87 -3.19 -0.25 -18.52
C GLY A 87 -2.85 1.19 -18.94
N SER A 88 -1.87 1.83 -18.31
CA SER A 88 -1.44 3.21 -18.63
C SER A 88 -0.07 3.30 -19.30
N THR A 89 0.80 2.29 -19.15
CA THR A 89 2.19 2.35 -19.65
C THR A 89 2.36 1.78 -21.06
N PRO A 90 3.35 2.28 -21.83
CA PRO A 90 3.78 1.64 -23.08
C PRO A 90 4.29 0.20 -22.86
N ILE A 91 4.44 -0.56 -23.94
CA ILE A 91 4.91 -1.96 -23.87
C ILE A 91 6.36 -2.12 -23.40
N ILE A 92 7.12 -1.02 -23.36
CA ILE A 92 8.52 -0.93 -22.95
C ILE A 92 8.76 0.40 -22.23
N LEU A 93 9.49 0.38 -21.11
CA LEU A 93 9.67 1.55 -20.24
C LEU A 93 11.17 1.89 -20.05
N PRO A 94 11.55 3.15 -19.81
CA PRO A 94 12.89 3.50 -19.36
C PRO A 94 13.22 2.79 -18.03
N LEU A 95 14.47 2.36 -17.85
CA LEU A 95 14.96 1.73 -16.61
C LEU A 95 14.65 2.60 -15.39
N SER A 96 15.05 3.87 -15.42
CA SER A 96 14.81 4.86 -14.34
C SER A 96 13.33 5.07 -14.01
N ALA A 97 12.43 4.98 -15.00
CA ALA A 97 10.99 5.08 -14.77
C ALA A 97 10.43 3.81 -14.08
N ALA A 98 10.92 2.63 -14.47
CA ALA A 98 10.56 1.38 -13.80
C ALA A 98 11.14 1.30 -12.37
N GLU A 99 12.38 1.74 -12.14
CA GLU A 99 12.96 1.83 -10.79
C GLU A 99 12.13 2.76 -9.90
N SER A 100 11.77 3.95 -10.41
CA SER A 100 10.91 4.91 -9.70
C SER A 100 9.56 4.30 -9.32
N TYR A 101 8.94 3.52 -10.22
CA TYR A 101 7.68 2.82 -9.94
C TYR A 101 7.84 1.75 -8.85
N TYR A 102 8.84 0.87 -8.96
CA TYR A 102 9.06 -0.21 -7.99
C TYR A 102 9.46 0.30 -6.60
N GLN A 103 10.11 1.46 -6.52
CA GLN A 103 10.42 2.10 -5.23
C GLN A 103 9.21 2.80 -4.58
N SER A 104 8.28 3.36 -5.36
CA SER A 104 7.23 4.26 -4.84
C SER A 104 5.80 3.69 -4.83
N ALA A 105 5.43 2.88 -5.83
CA ALA A 105 4.02 2.56 -6.12
C ALA A 105 3.70 1.05 -6.11
N ALA A 106 4.70 0.19 -6.31
CA ALA A 106 4.48 -1.22 -6.61
C ALA A 106 3.74 -2.03 -5.53
N LEU A 107 3.04 -3.06 -6.01
CA LEU A 107 2.08 -3.86 -5.30
C LEU A 107 2.71 -5.10 -4.63
N PRO A 108 2.06 -5.68 -3.59
CA PRO A 108 2.57 -6.86 -2.89
C PRO A 108 2.89 -8.04 -3.82
N TRP A 109 2.02 -8.31 -4.80
CA TRP A 109 2.17 -9.42 -5.73
C TRP A 109 3.32 -9.23 -6.73
N GLU A 110 3.69 -7.99 -7.06
CA GLU A 110 4.85 -7.70 -7.92
C GLU A 110 6.14 -8.12 -7.24
N ARG A 111 6.25 -7.90 -5.91
CA ARG A 111 7.37 -8.38 -5.10
C ARG A 111 7.56 -9.89 -5.25
N ALA A 112 6.46 -10.65 -5.16
CA ALA A 112 6.49 -12.10 -5.35
C ALA A 112 6.79 -12.52 -6.80
N ALA A 113 6.33 -11.77 -7.81
CA ALA A 113 6.70 -12.01 -9.21
C ALA A 113 8.21 -11.81 -9.44
N PHE A 114 8.80 -10.78 -8.83
CA PHE A 114 10.22 -10.45 -8.96
C PHE A 114 11.18 -11.44 -8.27
N ILE A 115 10.71 -12.28 -7.34
CA ILE A 115 11.47 -13.45 -6.82
C ILE A 115 11.94 -14.36 -7.97
N LYS A 116 11.15 -14.44 -9.04
CA LYS A 116 11.42 -15.29 -10.21
C LYS A 116 12.04 -14.51 -11.38
N ALA A 117 12.29 -13.21 -11.24
CA ALA A 117 12.75 -12.35 -12.33
C ALA A 117 14.23 -12.57 -12.70
N ARG A 118 14.54 -12.52 -14.00
CA ARG A 118 15.89 -12.71 -14.54
C ARG A 118 16.04 -12.01 -15.89
N ALA A 119 17.15 -11.32 -16.14
CA ALA A 119 17.50 -10.86 -17.48
C ALA A 119 17.77 -12.05 -18.43
N VAL A 120 17.20 -12.03 -19.63
CA VAL A 120 17.24 -13.16 -20.58
C VAL A 120 17.74 -12.84 -21.97
N ALA A 121 17.59 -11.59 -22.45
CA ALA A 121 18.01 -11.17 -23.78
C ALA A 121 18.22 -9.65 -23.82
N GLY A 122 18.91 -9.18 -24.87
CA GLY A 122 19.36 -7.80 -24.98
C GLY A 122 20.51 -7.51 -24.01
N ASP A 123 20.50 -6.34 -23.39
CA ASP A 123 21.51 -5.88 -22.45
C ASP A 123 21.39 -6.59 -21.09
N ILE A 124 22.03 -7.76 -20.99
CA ILE A 124 22.04 -8.58 -19.77
C ILE A 124 22.84 -7.87 -18.64
N PRO A 125 23.95 -7.14 -18.87
CA PRO A 125 24.59 -6.29 -17.87
C PRO A 125 23.61 -5.30 -17.19
N ALA A 126 22.92 -4.46 -17.96
CA ALA A 126 21.96 -3.48 -17.44
C ALA A 126 20.78 -4.17 -16.73
N GLY A 127 20.23 -5.24 -17.32
CA GLY A 127 19.16 -6.02 -16.69
C GLY A 127 19.56 -6.66 -15.35
N ARG A 128 20.82 -7.05 -15.17
CA ARG A 128 21.36 -7.51 -13.88
C ARG A 128 21.57 -6.36 -12.90
N ALA A 129 22.01 -5.19 -13.37
CA ALA A 129 22.18 -3.99 -12.53
C ALA A 129 20.83 -3.51 -11.96
N PHE A 130 19.81 -3.40 -12.80
CA PHE A 130 18.43 -3.08 -12.42
C PHE A 130 17.87 -4.06 -11.37
N LEU A 131 17.96 -5.37 -11.63
CA LEU A 131 17.49 -6.38 -10.66
C LEU A 131 18.25 -6.33 -9.32
N LYS A 132 19.53 -5.95 -9.33
CA LYS A 132 20.32 -5.71 -8.12
C LYS A 132 19.88 -4.43 -7.39
N GLY A 133 19.55 -3.36 -8.13
CA GLY A 133 18.96 -2.13 -7.59
C GLY A 133 17.61 -2.37 -6.91
N LEU A 134 16.84 -3.34 -7.38
CA LEU A 134 15.58 -3.78 -6.76
C LEU A 134 15.73 -4.76 -5.59
N GLU A 135 16.95 -5.19 -5.21
CA GLU A 135 17.11 -6.08 -4.04
C GLU A 135 16.49 -5.54 -2.74
N PRO A 136 16.58 -4.24 -2.37
CA PRO A 136 15.91 -3.71 -1.18
C PRO A 136 14.38 -3.77 -1.25
N PHE A 137 13.81 -3.73 -2.47
CA PHE A 137 12.37 -3.88 -2.70
C PHE A 137 11.94 -5.35 -2.56
N VAL A 138 12.65 -6.29 -3.19
CA VAL A 138 12.28 -7.73 -3.14
C VAL A 138 12.64 -8.37 -1.80
N TRP A 139 13.79 -8.03 -1.23
CA TRP A 139 14.44 -8.74 -0.13
C TRP A 139 14.63 -7.85 1.11
N ARG A 140 13.54 -7.39 1.71
CA ARG A 140 13.52 -6.52 2.89
C ARG A 140 14.19 -7.18 4.11
N ARG A 141 15.16 -6.52 4.73
CA ARG A 141 15.89 -7.01 5.92
C ARG A 141 15.06 -6.89 7.21
N SER A 142 14.19 -5.88 7.27
CA SER A 142 13.16 -5.73 8.29
C SER A 142 12.00 -6.69 8.02
N LEU A 143 11.61 -7.44 9.05
CA LEU A 143 10.27 -8.00 9.13
C LEU A 143 9.38 -6.94 9.76
N ASP A 144 9.08 -5.90 8.99
CA ASP A 144 8.08 -4.90 9.36
C ASP A 144 6.67 -5.44 9.07
N TYR A 145 5.67 -4.86 9.74
CA TYR A 145 4.28 -5.30 9.62
C TYR A 145 3.72 -5.20 8.19
N THR A 146 4.31 -4.38 7.32
CA THR A 146 3.86 -4.30 5.92
C THR A 146 4.26 -5.55 5.12
N VAL A 147 5.32 -6.29 5.51
CA VAL A 147 5.63 -7.60 4.91
C VAL A 147 4.56 -8.64 5.28
N VAL A 148 4.10 -8.63 6.54
CA VAL A 148 3.03 -9.53 7.00
C VAL A 148 1.70 -9.22 6.32
N ARG A 149 1.36 -7.94 6.18
CA ARG A 149 0.18 -7.52 5.41
C ARG A 149 0.31 -7.85 3.93
N ASP A 150 1.44 -7.56 3.28
CA ASP A 150 1.68 -7.91 1.88
C ASP A 150 1.48 -9.42 1.61
N ILE A 151 1.91 -10.29 2.54
CA ILE A 151 1.67 -11.75 2.53
C ILE A 151 0.17 -12.09 2.68
N HIS A 152 -0.55 -11.40 3.57
CA HIS A 152 -1.99 -11.57 3.75
C HIS A 152 -2.79 -11.12 2.52
N ASP A 153 -2.50 -9.93 1.98
CA ASP A 153 -3.12 -9.35 0.78
C ASP A 153 -2.98 -10.31 -0.41
N MET A 154 -1.77 -10.87 -0.60
CA MET A 154 -1.51 -11.91 -1.60
C MET A 154 -2.32 -13.19 -1.33
N SER A 155 -2.38 -13.65 -0.08
CA SER A 155 -3.12 -14.87 0.29
C SER A 155 -4.64 -14.72 0.08
N LEU A 156 -5.20 -13.52 0.29
CA LEU A 156 -6.60 -13.21 -0.03
C LEU A 156 -6.85 -13.15 -1.54
N MET A 157 -6.03 -12.41 -2.31
CA MET A 157 -6.19 -12.34 -3.78
C MET A 157 -6.12 -13.73 -4.44
N VAL A 158 -5.23 -14.60 -3.96
CA VAL A 158 -5.14 -16.00 -4.41
C VAL A 158 -6.44 -16.78 -4.14
N ARG A 159 -7.12 -16.48 -3.03
CA ARG A 159 -8.35 -17.18 -2.60
C ARG A 159 -9.63 -16.65 -3.25
N GLU A 160 -9.80 -15.33 -3.34
CA GLU A 160 -11.06 -14.69 -3.76
C GLU A 160 -11.36 -14.82 -5.26
N HIS A 161 -10.35 -15.08 -6.10
CA HIS A 161 -10.50 -15.03 -7.57
C HIS A 161 -10.94 -16.35 -8.24
N PHE A 162 -11.09 -17.46 -7.51
CA PHE A 162 -11.35 -18.79 -8.11
C PHE A 162 -12.28 -19.66 -7.24
N ASP A 163 -13.08 -20.52 -7.89
CA ASP A 163 -14.07 -21.40 -7.23
C ASP A 163 -13.41 -22.43 -6.29
N GLN A 164 -13.23 -22.02 -5.02
CA GLN A 164 -12.73 -22.85 -3.90
C GLN A 164 -13.48 -24.18 -3.76
N GLU A 165 -14.77 -24.20 -4.12
CA GLU A 165 -15.70 -25.31 -3.89
C GLU A 165 -15.59 -26.44 -4.93
N THR A 166 -14.77 -26.30 -5.99
CA THR A 166 -14.56 -27.36 -6.98
C THR A 166 -13.78 -28.52 -6.36
N PRO A 167 -14.36 -29.73 -6.16
CA PRO A 167 -13.65 -30.83 -5.52
C PRO A 167 -12.51 -31.35 -6.39
N ALA A 168 -11.51 -31.98 -5.76
CA ALA A 168 -10.40 -32.62 -6.46
C ALA A 168 -10.91 -33.73 -7.40
N GLY A 169 -10.84 -33.48 -8.72
CA GLY A 169 -11.33 -34.42 -9.71
C GLY A 169 -11.86 -33.76 -10.98
N SER A 170 -13.04 -34.18 -11.42
CA SER A 170 -13.65 -33.81 -12.71
C SER A 170 -13.86 -32.30 -12.90
N GLY A 171 -13.01 -31.64 -13.69
CA GLY A 171 -13.11 -30.21 -13.96
C GLY A 171 -12.36 -29.30 -12.98
N PHE A 172 -11.53 -29.86 -12.10
CA PHE A 172 -10.64 -29.15 -11.19
C PHE A 172 -9.45 -28.51 -11.93
N ASP A 173 -9.09 -27.28 -11.57
CA ASP A 173 -7.90 -26.57 -12.07
C ASP A 173 -6.68 -26.95 -11.22
N VAL A 174 -5.75 -27.73 -11.77
CA VAL A 174 -4.58 -28.24 -11.02
C VAL A 174 -3.59 -27.14 -10.63
N LYS A 175 -3.68 -25.96 -11.25
CA LYS A 175 -2.85 -24.80 -10.92
C LYS A 175 -3.49 -23.90 -9.88
N ARG A 176 -4.79 -23.65 -9.98
CA ARG A 176 -5.53 -22.62 -9.21
C ARG A 176 -6.48 -23.15 -8.14
N GLY A 177 -6.92 -24.40 -8.24
CA GLY A 177 -7.79 -25.03 -7.24
C GLY A 177 -7.09 -25.17 -5.89
N GLN A 178 -7.87 -25.36 -4.83
CA GLN A 178 -7.34 -25.48 -3.47
C GLN A 178 -6.36 -26.66 -3.36
N GLY A 179 -5.17 -26.42 -2.80
CA GLY A 179 -4.08 -27.40 -2.79
C GLY A 179 -3.38 -27.60 -4.13
N GLY A 180 -3.60 -26.72 -5.10
CA GLY A 180 -3.00 -26.75 -6.44
C GLY A 180 -1.53 -26.30 -6.48
N ILE A 181 -0.97 -26.24 -7.68
CA ILE A 181 0.43 -25.81 -7.92
C ILE A 181 0.71 -24.45 -7.28
N ARG A 182 -0.23 -23.49 -7.43
CA ARG A 182 -0.08 -22.13 -6.92
C ARG A 182 0.10 -22.10 -5.40
N ASP A 183 -0.63 -22.91 -4.64
CA ASP A 183 -0.55 -22.92 -3.17
C ASP A 183 0.86 -23.33 -2.72
N VAL A 184 1.52 -24.26 -3.41
CA VAL A 184 2.92 -24.62 -3.13
C VAL A 184 3.88 -23.49 -3.54
N GLU A 185 3.67 -22.85 -4.69
CA GLU A 185 4.51 -21.72 -5.12
C GLU A 185 4.42 -20.56 -4.12
N PHE A 186 3.21 -20.20 -3.68
CA PHE A 186 2.99 -19.15 -2.68
C PHE A 186 3.48 -19.56 -1.29
N PHE A 187 3.28 -20.80 -0.84
CA PHE A 187 3.83 -21.28 0.44
C PHE A 187 5.36 -21.04 0.50
N VAL A 188 6.08 -21.44 -0.56
CA VAL A 188 7.53 -21.23 -0.64
C VAL A 188 7.86 -19.74 -0.74
N GLN A 189 7.22 -18.99 -1.65
CA GLN A 189 7.50 -17.56 -1.85
C GLN A 189 7.24 -16.71 -0.59
N ILE A 190 6.23 -17.05 0.21
CA ILE A 190 5.97 -16.41 1.52
C ILE A 190 7.19 -16.58 2.44
N HIS A 191 7.71 -17.81 2.59
CA HIS A 191 8.92 -18.05 3.38
C HIS A 191 10.16 -17.36 2.77
N GLN A 192 10.27 -17.28 1.44
CA GLN A 192 11.34 -16.52 0.78
C GLN A 192 11.28 -15.02 1.10
N MET A 193 10.08 -14.42 1.12
CA MET A 193 9.91 -13.00 1.50
C MET A 193 10.18 -12.76 2.98
N ILE A 194 9.84 -13.71 3.86
CA ILE A 194 10.11 -13.61 5.30
C ILE A 194 11.61 -13.69 5.62
N PHE A 195 12.33 -14.65 5.04
CA PHE A 195 13.72 -14.96 5.44
C PHE A 195 14.78 -14.48 4.45
N GLY A 196 14.48 -14.42 3.14
CA GLY A 196 15.44 -14.13 2.07
C GLY A 196 16.05 -12.72 2.14
N GLY A 197 15.40 -11.77 2.82
CA GLY A 197 15.97 -10.46 3.10
C GLY A 197 17.25 -10.51 3.94
N ARG A 198 17.29 -11.41 4.93
CA ARG A 198 18.42 -11.60 5.86
C ARG A 198 19.39 -12.68 5.39
N GLU A 199 18.87 -13.74 4.77
CA GLU A 199 19.61 -14.96 4.44
C GLU A 199 19.51 -15.23 2.92
N PRO A 200 20.47 -14.76 2.11
CA PRO A 200 20.40 -14.85 0.65
C PRO A 200 20.31 -16.27 0.06
N ALA A 201 20.67 -17.30 0.84
CA ALA A 201 20.55 -18.71 0.45
C ALA A 201 19.13 -19.13 0.07
N TYR A 202 18.10 -18.45 0.59
CA TYR A 202 16.69 -18.76 0.28
C TYR A 202 16.16 -18.08 -0.99
N ARG A 203 16.96 -17.25 -1.68
CA ARG A 203 16.52 -16.45 -2.85
C ARG A 203 16.45 -17.21 -4.18
N ALA A 204 16.45 -18.54 -4.16
CA ALA A 204 16.41 -19.35 -5.39
C ALA A 204 15.09 -19.14 -6.15
N ALA A 205 15.15 -18.81 -7.44
CA ALA A 205 13.97 -18.56 -8.27
C ALA A 205 13.12 -19.82 -8.52
N HIS A 206 13.74 -21.01 -8.55
CA HIS A 206 13.05 -22.28 -8.78
C HIS A 206 12.47 -22.84 -7.48
N THR A 207 11.15 -23.02 -7.44
CA THR A 207 10.37 -23.31 -6.23
C THR A 207 10.86 -24.53 -5.43
N LEU A 208 11.27 -25.63 -6.08
CA LEU A 208 11.75 -26.80 -5.34
C LEU A 208 13.16 -26.63 -4.76
N ASP A 209 13.98 -25.76 -5.35
CA ASP A 209 15.33 -25.50 -4.83
C ASP A 209 15.28 -24.51 -3.67
N ALA A 210 14.38 -23.52 -3.75
CA ALA A 210 14.03 -22.65 -2.62
C ALA A 210 13.44 -23.45 -1.44
N LEU A 211 12.52 -24.38 -1.71
CA LEU A 211 11.96 -25.27 -0.69
C LEU A 211 13.05 -26.09 0.01
N ARG A 212 13.97 -26.70 -0.75
CA ARG A 212 15.11 -27.45 -0.18
C ARG A 212 16.05 -26.55 0.64
N ALA A 213 16.35 -25.34 0.17
CA ALA A 213 17.17 -24.38 0.90
C ALA A 213 16.52 -23.94 2.23
N LEU A 214 15.23 -23.57 2.21
CA LEU A 214 14.46 -23.17 3.39
C LEU A 214 14.32 -24.33 4.40
N THR A 215 14.20 -25.57 3.93
CA THR A 215 14.16 -26.77 4.77
C THR A 215 15.52 -27.02 5.45
N ALA A 216 16.61 -26.92 4.68
CA ALA A 216 17.98 -27.05 5.22
C ALA A 216 18.32 -25.94 6.24
N GLY A 217 17.77 -24.73 6.07
CA GLY A 217 17.84 -23.62 7.01
C GLY A 217 16.87 -23.71 8.20
N GLY A 218 16.12 -24.80 8.36
CA GLY A 218 15.16 -25.01 9.44
C GLY A 218 13.93 -24.10 9.41
N LYS A 219 13.66 -23.42 8.29
CA LYS A 219 12.54 -22.47 8.14
C LYS A 219 11.22 -23.13 7.75
N ILE A 220 11.28 -24.33 7.17
CA ILE A 220 10.14 -25.17 6.81
C ILE A 220 10.36 -26.57 7.42
N PRO A 221 9.38 -27.17 8.11
CA PRO A 221 9.50 -28.53 8.64
C PRO A 221 9.76 -29.57 7.56
N GLN A 222 10.61 -30.58 7.85
CA GLN A 222 11.01 -31.56 6.85
C GLN A 222 9.84 -32.37 6.27
N ASP A 223 8.81 -32.66 7.06
CA ASP A 223 7.63 -33.41 6.60
C ASP A 223 6.71 -32.57 5.72
N ASP A 224 6.55 -31.28 6.01
CA ASP A 224 5.81 -30.36 5.13
C ASP A 224 6.57 -30.18 3.81
N ALA A 225 7.90 -30.08 3.84
CA ALA A 225 8.73 -30.04 2.64
C ALA A 225 8.58 -31.31 1.78
N ARG A 226 8.54 -32.50 2.40
CA ARG A 226 8.28 -33.78 1.71
C ARG A 226 6.90 -33.78 1.03
N VAL A 227 5.86 -33.35 1.73
CA VAL A 227 4.48 -33.26 1.21
C VAL A 227 4.40 -32.28 0.02
N LEU A 228 4.98 -31.09 0.17
CA LEU A 228 4.98 -30.03 -0.84
C LEU A 228 5.79 -30.41 -2.08
N GLU A 229 6.99 -31.00 -1.93
CA GLU A 229 7.81 -31.44 -3.07
C GLU A 229 7.16 -32.59 -3.85
N ALA A 230 6.56 -33.57 -3.15
CA ALA A 230 5.84 -34.67 -3.79
C ALA A 230 4.59 -34.17 -4.54
N GLY A 231 3.76 -33.36 -3.88
CA GLY A 231 2.53 -32.81 -4.48
C GLY A 231 2.82 -31.85 -5.65
N TYR A 232 3.85 -30.99 -5.56
CA TYR A 232 4.25 -30.13 -6.67
C TYR A 232 4.73 -30.94 -7.88
N ARG A 233 5.58 -31.96 -7.67
CA ARG A 233 6.02 -32.86 -8.76
C ARG A 233 4.83 -33.57 -9.42
N PHE A 234 3.90 -34.10 -8.62
CA PHE A 234 2.69 -34.74 -9.14
C PHE A 234 1.85 -33.75 -9.97
N LEU A 235 1.48 -32.60 -9.39
CA LEU A 235 0.60 -31.63 -10.05
C LEU A 235 1.23 -31.01 -11.30
N ARG A 236 2.56 -30.72 -11.31
CA ARG A 236 3.26 -30.30 -12.53
C ARG A 236 3.28 -31.38 -13.60
N ALA A 237 3.45 -32.66 -13.23
CA ALA A 237 3.40 -33.78 -14.16
C ALA A 237 1.98 -34.07 -14.71
N VAL A 238 0.93 -33.63 -14.00
CA VAL A 238 -0.46 -33.59 -14.49
C VAL A 238 -0.69 -32.37 -15.40
N GLU A 239 -0.26 -31.17 -14.99
CA GLU A 239 -0.34 -29.94 -15.80
C GLU A 239 0.36 -30.11 -17.16
N HIS A 240 1.56 -30.71 -17.19
CA HIS A 240 2.27 -31.02 -18.43
C HIS A 240 1.48 -31.95 -19.35
N ARG A 241 0.88 -33.03 -18.80
CA ARG A 241 0.07 -33.98 -19.59
C ARG A 241 -1.22 -33.37 -20.12
N LEU A 242 -1.85 -32.47 -19.36
CA LEU A 242 -3.05 -31.77 -19.82
C LEU A 242 -2.75 -30.91 -21.06
N GLN A 243 -1.57 -30.31 -21.11
CA GLN A 243 -1.11 -29.51 -22.25
C GLN A 243 -0.67 -30.38 -23.44
N MET A 244 0.00 -31.51 -23.18
CA MET A 244 0.44 -32.45 -24.23
C MET A 244 -0.67 -33.04 -25.10
N LEU A 245 -1.93 -33.05 -24.66
CA LEU A 245 -3.04 -33.65 -25.42
C LEU A 245 -3.31 -32.91 -26.75
N ASP A 246 -3.42 -31.58 -26.68
CA ASP A 246 -3.90 -30.72 -27.78
C ASP A 246 -2.98 -29.49 -28.00
N ASP A 247 -1.77 -29.49 -27.44
CA ASP A 247 -0.87 -28.32 -27.24
C ASP A 247 -1.57 -27.10 -26.59
N ALA A 248 -2.64 -27.36 -25.84
CA ALA A 248 -3.52 -26.33 -25.31
C ALA A 248 -3.00 -25.77 -23.98
N GLN A 249 -3.23 -24.48 -23.71
CA GLN A 249 -2.98 -23.85 -22.41
C GLN A 249 -4.04 -24.20 -21.35
N THR A 250 -4.46 -25.47 -21.28
CA THR A 250 -5.33 -25.94 -20.20
C THR A 250 -4.54 -26.19 -18.91
N GLN A 251 -5.19 -25.91 -17.79
CA GLN A 251 -4.84 -26.35 -16.43
C GLN A 251 -6.01 -27.13 -15.79
N VAL A 252 -7.08 -27.37 -16.54
CA VAL A 252 -8.35 -27.91 -16.04
C VAL A 252 -8.48 -29.37 -16.47
N LEU A 253 -8.77 -30.25 -15.50
CA LEU A 253 -8.97 -31.68 -15.75
C LEU A 253 -10.22 -31.93 -16.62
N PRO A 254 -10.22 -32.94 -17.52
CA PRO A 254 -11.35 -33.17 -18.41
C PRO A 254 -12.65 -33.44 -17.65
N ARG A 255 -13.78 -32.98 -18.21
CA ARG A 255 -15.10 -33.14 -17.58
C ARG A 255 -15.87 -34.34 -18.12
N ARG A 256 -15.61 -34.77 -19.36
CA ARG A 256 -16.35 -35.88 -20.00
C ARG A 256 -15.72 -37.24 -19.69
N ALA A 257 -16.56 -38.27 -19.56
CA ALA A 257 -16.15 -39.56 -19.01
C ALA A 257 -15.18 -40.36 -19.91
N ASP A 258 -15.26 -40.15 -21.22
CA ASP A 258 -14.35 -40.67 -22.25
C ASP A 258 -12.97 -40.00 -22.18
N GLU A 259 -12.93 -38.65 -22.17
CA GLU A 259 -11.69 -37.88 -22.01
C GLU A 259 -10.96 -38.24 -20.70
N ARG A 260 -11.69 -38.30 -19.58
CA ARG A 260 -11.15 -38.72 -18.26
C ARG A 260 -10.53 -40.11 -18.30
N LYS A 261 -11.13 -41.05 -19.06
CA LYS A 261 -10.60 -42.43 -19.23
C LYS A 261 -9.32 -42.47 -20.07
N ILE A 262 -9.19 -41.59 -21.06
CA ILE A 262 -7.96 -41.42 -21.85
C ILE A 262 -6.88 -40.78 -20.98
N PHE A 263 -7.21 -39.66 -20.32
CA PHE A 263 -6.27 -38.89 -19.51
C PHE A 263 -5.68 -39.71 -18.35
N ALA A 264 -6.51 -40.46 -17.60
CA ALA A 264 -6.03 -41.28 -16.49
C ALA A 264 -4.95 -42.28 -16.95
N ARG A 265 -5.14 -42.91 -18.11
CA ARG A 265 -4.15 -43.84 -18.71
C ARG A 265 -2.87 -43.12 -19.13
N PHE A 266 -2.99 -41.93 -19.71
CA PHE A 266 -1.83 -41.11 -20.08
C PHE A 266 -1.06 -40.58 -18.84
N ALA A 267 -1.77 -40.36 -17.73
CA ALA A 267 -1.22 -40.08 -16.41
C ALA A 267 -0.55 -41.31 -15.73
N GLY A 268 -0.65 -42.50 -16.33
CA GLY A 268 -0.07 -43.75 -15.80
C GLY A 268 -0.99 -44.55 -14.87
N TYR A 269 -2.26 -44.17 -14.75
CA TYR A 269 -3.24 -44.82 -13.87
C TYR A 269 -4.13 -45.81 -14.65
N PRO A 270 -4.52 -46.96 -14.04
CA PRO A 270 -5.38 -47.94 -14.71
C PRO A 270 -6.76 -47.39 -15.10
N ASP A 271 -7.28 -46.47 -14.28
CA ASP A 271 -8.63 -45.91 -14.34
C ASP A 271 -8.68 -44.51 -13.68
N TRP A 272 -9.76 -43.77 -13.95
CA TRP A 272 -9.96 -42.42 -13.41
C TRP A 272 -10.08 -42.39 -11.88
N LYS A 273 -10.71 -43.37 -11.24
CA LYS A 273 -10.94 -43.36 -9.79
C LYS A 273 -9.64 -43.45 -9.01
N ARG A 274 -8.67 -44.24 -9.49
CA ARG A 274 -7.31 -44.30 -8.94
C ARG A 274 -6.52 -43.00 -9.14
N PHE A 275 -6.70 -42.31 -10.27
CA PHE A 275 -6.10 -41.00 -10.51
C PHE A 275 -6.70 -39.92 -9.59
N GLU A 276 -8.03 -39.88 -9.49
CA GLU A 276 -8.81 -38.93 -8.68
C GLU A 276 -8.45 -39.05 -7.19
N ALA A 277 -8.36 -40.26 -6.65
CA ALA A 277 -7.92 -40.49 -5.27
C ALA A 277 -6.45 -40.08 -5.01
N ALA A 278 -5.56 -40.21 -6.00
CA ALA A 278 -4.16 -39.75 -5.88
C ALA A 278 -4.05 -38.22 -5.96
N LEU A 279 -4.88 -37.58 -6.80
CA LEU A 279 -5.02 -36.13 -6.86
C LEU A 279 -5.53 -35.58 -5.53
N GLU A 280 -6.63 -36.13 -5.00
CA GLU A 280 -7.25 -35.73 -3.74
C GLU A 280 -6.28 -35.85 -2.56
N LEU A 281 -5.53 -36.96 -2.48
CA LEU A 281 -4.48 -37.15 -1.45
C LEU A 281 -3.43 -36.03 -1.48
N HIS A 282 -2.99 -35.61 -2.68
CA HIS A 282 -1.99 -34.55 -2.81
C HIS A 282 -2.59 -33.16 -2.53
N THR A 283 -3.78 -32.83 -3.05
CA THR A 283 -4.38 -31.50 -2.88
C THR A 283 -4.89 -31.26 -1.47
N GLN A 284 -5.44 -32.27 -0.78
CA GLN A 284 -5.78 -32.14 0.65
C GLN A 284 -4.53 -31.94 1.51
N ALA A 285 -3.43 -32.67 1.23
CA ALA A 285 -2.20 -32.58 2.00
C ALA A 285 -1.49 -31.22 1.86
N ILE A 286 -1.21 -30.81 0.62
CA ILE A 286 -1.59 -29.50 0.04
C ILE A 286 -2.17 -28.42 0.97
N ALA A 287 -3.49 -28.28 0.81
CA ALA A 287 -4.37 -27.31 1.39
C ALA A 287 -4.23 -27.22 2.92
N ALA A 288 -3.98 -28.34 3.62
CA ALA A 288 -3.75 -28.33 5.06
C ALA A 288 -2.52 -27.49 5.46
N ARG A 289 -1.40 -27.55 4.72
CA ARG A 289 -0.18 -26.78 5.03
C ARG A 289 -0.35 -25.31 4.68
N TYR A 290 -0.89 -25.03 3.50
CA TYR A 290 -1.14 -23.65 3.08
C TYR A 290 -2.23 -22.98 3.93
N GLY A 291 -3.23 -23.75 4.36
CA GLY A 291 -4.23 -23.37 5.36
C GLY A 291 -3.58 -23.02 6.70
N ALA A 292 -2.75 -23.89 7.28
CA ALA A 292 -2.06 -23.62 8.55
C ALA A 292 -1.19 -22.36 8.50
N LEU A 293 -0.45 -22.13 7.40
CA LEU A 293 0.36 -20.92 7.20
C LEU A 293 -0.47 -19.62 7.19
N THR A 294 -1.73 -19.69 6.77
CA THR A 294 -2.59 -18.52 6.52
C THR A 294 -3.73 -18.34 7.55
N ALA A 295 -4.01 -19.36 8.38
CA ALA A 295 -5.09 -19.35 9.36
C ALA A 295 -4.98 -18.16 10.35
N ASN A 296 -3.76 -17.88 10.83
CA ASN A 296 -3.46 -16.76 11.72
C ASN A 296 -3.67 -15.37 11.10
N ALA A 297 -3.89 -15.30 9.77
CA ALA A 297 -4.17 -14.05 9.07
C ALA A 297 -5.66 -13.88 8.71
N SER A 298 -6.47 -14.95 8.77
CA SER A 298 -7.85 -14.96 8.23
C SER A 298 -8.97 -14.51 9.19
N THR A 299 -8.66 -13.99 10.38
CA THR A 299 -9.65 -13.53 11.37
C THR A 299 -9.51 -12.04 11.68
N ARG A 300 -10.15 -11.20 10.84
CA ARG A 300 -10.40 -9.78 11.12
C ARG A 300 -11.88 -9.49 10.87
N GLU A 301 -12.60 -9.13 11.92
CA GLU A 301 -13.99 -8.67 11.80
C GLU A 301 -14.01 -7.34 11.03
N ARG A 302 -14.96 -7.18 10.09
CA ARG A 302 -15.17 -5.89 9.40
C ARG A 302 -16.19 -5.08 10.19
N PHE A 303 -15.92 -3.80 10.41
CA PHE A 303 -16.85 -2.93 11.12
C PHE A 303 -18.14 -2.73 10.29
N PRO A 304 -19.36 -2.78 10.88
CA PRO A 304 -20.59 -2.71 10.12
C PRO A 304 -20.71 -1.46 9.22
N ARG A 305 -21.39 -1.61 8.06
CA ARG A 305 -21.65 -0.46 7.17
C ARG A 305 -22.53 0.59 7.84
N ALA A 306 -23.55 0.17 8.60
CA ALA A 306 -24.33 1.09 9.43
C ALA A 306 -23.55 1.42 10.72
N ALA A 307 -22.77 2.49 10.70
CA ALA A 307 -21.92 2.88 11.83
C ALA A 307 -22.69 3.49 13.02
N GLU A 308 -23.78 4.23 12.77
CA GLU A 308 -24.51 4.96 13.84
C GLU A 308 -25.08 4.06 14.95
N PRO A 309 -25.74 2.91 14.67
CA PRO A 309 -26.21 1.99 15.72
C PRO A 309 -25.07 1.42 16.57
N GLU A 310 -23.94 1.07 15.94
CA GLU A 310 -22.76 0.51 16.60
C GLU A 310 -22.07 1.51 17.53
N LEU A 311 -21.99 2.77 17.12
CA LEU A 311 -21.49 3.88 17.95
C LEU A 311 -22.46 4.19 19.10
N LYS A 312 -23.78 4.18 18.84
CA LYS A 312 -24.79 4.38 19.88
C LYS A 312 -24.76 3.28 20.93
N ALA A 313 -24.58 2.01 20.53
CA ALA A 313 -24.40 0.89 21.44
C ALA A 313 -23.14 1.02 22.32
N ARG A 314 -22.09 1.66 21.81
CA ARG A 314 -20.83 1.95 22.51
C ARG A 314 -20.81 3.27 23.30
N GLY A 315 -21.98 3.90 23.49
CA GLY A 315 -22.13 5.05 24.39
C GLY A 315 -21.63 6.40 23.83
N PHE A 316 -21.48 6.53 22.51
CA PHE A 316 -21.26 7.83 21.87
C PHE A 316 -22.51 8.71 22.01
N LYS A 317 -22.34 9.98 22.38
CA LYS A 317 -23.43 10.95 22.59
C LYS A 317 -23.88 11.64 21.30
N ARG A 318 -23.01 11.66 20.30
CA ARG A 318 -23.20 12.26 18.96
C ARG A 318 -22.93 11.19 17.88
N PRO A 319 -23.62 10.03 17.89
CA PRO A 319 -23.29 8.91 17.02
C PRO A 319 -23.50 9.24 15.55
N ALA A 320 -24.45 10.11 15.19
CA ALA A 320 -24.68 10.56 13.82
C ALA A 320 -23.52 11.40 13.26
N ASP A 321 -22.96 12.33 14.03
CA ASP A 321 -21.78 13.13 13.62
C ASP A 321 -20.55 12.24 13.43
N CYS A 322 -20.38 11.26 14.33
CA CYS A 322 -19.28 10.31 14.29
C CYS A 322 -19.42 9.30 13.13
N ALA A 323 -20.63 8.82 12.85
CA ALA A 323 -20.92 7.99 11.67
C ALA A 323 -20.69 8.76 10.38
N ALA A 324 -21.06 10.05 10.32
CA ALA A 324 -20.78 10.90 9.17
C ALA A 324 -19.27 11.10 8.93
N ALA A 325 -18.42 11.09 9.96
CA ALA A 325 -16.97 11.08 9.81
C ALA A 325 -16.45 9.76 9.22
N ILE A 326 -16.87 8.62 9.78
CA ILE A 326 -16.52 7.28 9.25
C ILE A 326 -16.91 7.14 7.76
N GLU A 327 -18.09 7.65 7.38
CA GLU A 327 -18.55 7.63 5.99
C GLU A 327 -17.76 8.57 5.08
N ARG A 328 -17.24 9.71 5.56
CA ARG A 328 -16.27 10.53 4.79
C ARG A 328 -14.98 9.76 4.53
N TRP A 329 -14.48 9.02 5.51
CA TRP A 329 -13.27 8.21 5.37
C TRP A 329 -13.45 7.13 4.30
N ARG A 330 -14.52 6.34 4.43
CA ARG A 330 -14.91 5.27 3.48
C ARG A 330 -15.08 5.75 2.05
N LYS A 331 -15.66 6.94 1.85
CA LYS A 331 -15.88 7.53 0.52
C LYS A 331 -14.65 8.20 -0.09
N GLY A 332 -13.56 8.36 0.68
CA GLY A 332 -12.37 9.08 0.23
C GLY A 332 -12.52 10.60 0.18
N GLU A 333 -13.50 11.16 0.88
CA GLU A 333 -13.74 12.61 0.92
C GLU A 333 -12.62 13.33 1.69
N THR A 334 -12.11 12.68 2.74
CA THR A 334 -10.97 13.15 3.56
C THR A 334 -9.64 12.97 2.82
N ARG A 335 -8.72 13.95 2.88
CA ARG A 335 -7.46 13.95 2.11
C ARG A 335 -6.64 12.67 2.29
N ALA A 336 -6.47 12.23 3.54
CA ALA A 336 -5.74 11.01 3.88
C ALA A 336 -6.35 9.72 3.31
N THR A 337 -7.64 9.70 2.94
CA THR A 337 -8.38 8.49 2.55
C THR A 337 -8.75 8.44 1.07
N ARG A 338 -8.24 9.36 0.24
CA ARG A 338 -8.61 9.51 -1.19
C ARG A 338 -8.30 8.33 -2.12
N THR A 339 -7.36 7.46 -1.78
CA THR A 339 -6.98 6.32 -2.63
C THR A 339 -7.67 5.05 -2.16
N ALA A 340 -7.99 4.12 -3.07
CA ALA A 340 -8.59 2.83 -2.72
C ALA A 340 -7.78 2.10 -1.61
N ARG A 341 -6.45 2.08 -1.75
CA ARG A 341 -5.52 1.53 -0.75
C ARG A 341 -5.59 2.21 0.62
N ALA A 342 -6.01 3.47 0.69
CA ALA A 342 -6.26 4.16 1.95
C ALA A 342 -7.65 3.87 2.52
N GLN A 343 -8.67 3.70 1.68
CA GLN A 343 -10.03 3.27 2.09
C GLN A 343 -10.00 1.85 2.65
N GLU A 344 -9.28 0.95 1.99
CA GLU A 344 -9.00 -0.43 2.44
C GLU A 344 -8.28 -0.43 3.79
N ALA A 345 -7.22 0.38 3.94
CA ALA A 345 -6.47 0.48 5.18
C ALA A 345 -7.29 1.08 6.34
N VAL A 346 -8.20 2.03 6.06
CA VAL A 346 -9.19 2.52 7.04
C VAL A 346 -10.09 1.37 7.48
N GLU A 347 -10.75 0.68 6.55
CA GLU A 347 -11.76 -0.33 6.88
C GLU A 347 -11.16 -1.51 7.67
N ALA A 348 -9.88 -1.83 7.45
CA ALA A 348 -9.14 -2.85 8.19
C ALA A 348 -8.83 -2.46 9.65
N VAL A 349 -8.57 -1.18 9.94
CA VAL A 349 -8.32 -0.68 11.31
C VAL A 349 -9.58 -0.12 11.99
N LEU A 350 -10.66 0.12 11.24
CA LEU A 350 -11.90 0.74 11.73
C LEU A 350 -12.51 0.06 12.98
N PRO A 351 -12.54 -1.29 13.13
CA PRO A 351 -13.00 -1.91 14.38
C PRO A 351 -12.13 -1.50 15.57
N GLN A 352 -10.81 -1.56 15.43
CA GLN A 352 -9.86 -1.20 16.48
C GLN A 352 -9.98 0.29 16.85
N LEU A 353 -10.12 1.18 15.85
CA LEU A 353 -10.37 2.61 16.06
C LEU A 353 -11.62 2.82 16.91
N VAL A 354 -12.75 2.21 16.55
CA VAL A 354 -14.03 2.44 17.25
C VAL A 354 -13.99 1.90 18.68
N GLU A 355 -13.39 0.73 18.94
CA GLU A 355 -13.21 0.24 20.31
C GLU A 355 -12.26 1.13 21.13
N ALA A 356 -11.16 1.59 20.53
CA ALA A 356 -10.23 2.51 21.22
C ALA A 356 -10.90 3.85 21.56
N PHE A 357 -11.69 4.43 20.65
CA PHE A 357 -12.50 5.62 20.94
C PHE A 357 -13.60 5.35 21.97
N ALA A 358 -14.21 4.16 22.00
CA ALA A 358 -15.25 3.78 22.96
C ALA A 358 -14.74 3.66 24.41
N VAL A 359 -13.43 3.53 24.63
CA VAL A 359 -12.82 3.53 25.97
C VAL A 359 -12.46 4.95 26.45
N ALA A 360 -12.42 5.96 25.57
CA ALA A 360 -12.08 7.34 25.92
C ALA A 360 -13.12 8.04 26.80
N ASP A 361 -12.68 8.99 27.62
CA ASP A 361 -13.56 9.83 28.46
C ASP A 361 -14.55 10.64 27.62
N ASP A 362 -14.06 11.26 26.55
CA ASP A 362 -14.81 12.06 25.57
C ASP A 362 -14.73 11.42 24.17
N ARG A 363 -15.42 10.28 24.03
CA ARG A 363 -15.52 9.42 22.83
C ARG A 363 -15.79 10.23 21.56
N ASP A 364 -16.78 11.11 21.64
CA ASP A 364 -17.27 11.93 20.54
C ASP A 364 -16.23 12.98 20.10
N ARG A 365 -15.55 13.62 21.06
CA ARG A 365 -14.41 14.51 20.76
C ARG A 365 -13.28 13.72 20.10
N ALA A 366 -12.85 12.61 20.69
CA ALA A 366 -11.68 11.86 20.24
C ALA A 366 -11.77 11.46 18.76
N LEU A 367 -12.93 10.97 18.33
CA LEU A 367 -13.21 10.58 16.95
C LEU A 367 -13.27 11.80 16.00
N LEU A 368 -13.92 12.90 16.40
CA LEU A 368 -14.01 14.11 15.57
C LEU A 368 -12.67 14.89 15.49
N SER A 369 -11.84 14.81 16.52
CA SER A 369 -10.46 15.31 16.50
C SER A 369 -9.56 14.44 15.62
N PHE A 370 -9.81 13.12 15.55
CA PHE A 370 -9.14 12.24 14.59
C PHE A 370 -9.55 12.55 13.14
N ASP A 371 -10.83 12.78 12.84
CA ASP A 371 -11.28 13.24 11.50
C ASP A 371 -10.61 14.56 11.08
N SER A 372 -10.45 15.49 12.04
CA SER A 372 -9.74 16.76 11.84
C SER A 372 -8.25 16.53 11.53
N PHE A 373 -7.60 15.58 12.21
CA PHE A 373 -6.20 15.19 11.96
C PHE A 373 -6.02 14.52 10.59
N LEU A 374 -6.90 13.58 10.22
CA LEU A 374 -6.92 12.94 8.89
C LEU A 374 -7.16 13.95 7.75
N SER A 375 -7.83 15.06 8.03
CA SER A 375 -8.05 16.13 7.06
C SER A 375 -6.79 16.96 6.79
N GLY A 376 -5.87 17.07 7.76
CA GLY A 376 -4.56 17.72 7.59
C GLY A 376 -3.53 16.86 6.87
N LEU A 377 -3.56 15.55 7.09
CA LEU A 377 -2.58 14.60 6.55
C LEU A 377 -2.56 14.54 5.00
N PRO A 378 -1.38 14.48 4.36
CA PRO A 378 -1.26 14.40 2.90
C PRO A 378 -1.68 13.02 2.35
N ALA A 379 -1.44 11.94 3.11
CA ALA A 379 -1.83 10.57 2.79
C ALA A 379 -1.96 9.74 4.09
N GLY A 380 -2.92 8.81 4.16
CA GLY A 380 -3.20 8.02 5.37
C GLY A 380 -2.72 6.57 5.37
N VAL A 381 -2.34 6.00 4.20
CA VAL A 381 -2.04 4.55 4.05
C VAL A 381 -1.03 4.05 5.09
N GLN A 382 0.01 4.83 5.38
CA GLN A 382 1.05 4.46 6.35
C GLN A 382 0.53 4.55 7.80
N LEU A 383 -0.19 5.62 8.16
CA LEU A 383 -0.82 5.79 9.47
C LEU A 383 -1.77 4.63 9.78
N PHE A 384 -2.71 4.32 8.90
CA PHE A 384 -3.72 3.31 9.17
C PHE A 384 -3.08 1.92 9.33
N ALA A 385 -2.16 1.55 8.45
CA ALA A 385 -1.40 0.30 8.56
C ALA A 385 -0.54 0.23 9.83
N LEU A 386 -0.11 1.36 10.40
CA LEU A 386 0.65 1.42 11.64
C LEU A 386 -0.24 1.30 12.88
N LEU A 387 -1.39 1.98 12.90
CA LEU A 387 -2.40 1.87 13.96
C LEU A 387 -2.98 0.44 14.03
N GLU A 388 -3.22 -0.18 12.87
CA GLU A 388 -3.72 -1.55 12.71
C GLU A 388 -2.87 -2.62 13.40
N HIS A 389 -1.56 -2.37 13.51
CA HIS A 389 -0.58 -3.32 14.03
C HIS A 389 0.05 -2.87 15.35
N SER A 390 -0.29 -1.67 15.84
CA SER A 390 0.16 -1.15 17.14
C SER A 390 -1.01 -0.60 17.96
N PRO A 391 -1.76 -1.48 18.67
CA PRO A 391 -2.81 -1.07 19.61
C PRO A 391 -2.30 -0.11 20.70
N ALA A 392 -1.01 -0.19 21.06
CA ALA A 392 -0.37 0.74 21.99
C ALA A 392 -0.24 2.16 21.41
N LEU A 393 0.17 2.30 20.13
CA LEU A 393 0.17 3.60 19.44
C LEU A 393 -1.26 4.13 19.28
N LEU A 394 -2.21 3.27 18.94
CA LEU A 394 -3.62 3.64 18.79
C LEU A 394 -4.21 4.18 20.09
N ALA A 395 -4.08 3.44 21.21
CA ALA A 395 -4.54 3.90 22.51
C ALA A 395 -3.86 5.21 22.96
N PHE A 396 -2.58 5.38 22.63
CA PHE A 396 -1.83 6.60 22.90
C PHE A 396 -2.30 7.80 22.04
N LEU A 397 -2.53 7.61 20.74
CA LEU A 397 -3.06 8.64 19.85
C LEU A 397 -4.48 9.06 20.28
N VAL A 398 -5.34 8.10 20.62
CA VAL A 398 -6.67 8.38 21.18
C VAL A 398 -6.55 9.18 22.50
N ARG A 399 -5.61 8.84 23.39
CA ARG A 399 -5.36 9.60 24.62
C ARG A 399 -4.98 11.06 24.34
N ILE A 400 -4.05 11.33 23.40
CA ILE A 400 -3.70 12.70 22.99
C ILE A 400 -4.93 13.47 22.50
N LEU A 401 -5.72 12.84 21.62
CA LEU A 401 -6.89 13.47 20.98
C LEU A 401 -8.07 13.66 21.95
N SER A 402 -8.11 12.90 23.04
CA SER A 402 -9.17 12.99 24.07
C SER A 402 -8.85 13.99 25.18
N VAL A 403 -7.61 13.98 25.70
CA VAL A 403 -7.27 14.60 26.99
C VAL A 403 -6.85 16.07 26.85
N ALA A 404 -6.25 16.47 25.71
CA ALA A 404 -5.55 17.76 25.63
C ALA A 404 -5.74 18.51 24.30
N ASP A 405 -6.74 19.38 24.23
CA ASP A 405 -7.04 20.23 23.06
C ASP A 405 -5.81 20.91 22.45
N ALA A 406 -4.92 21.46 23.27
CA ALA A 406 -3.74 22.17 22.78
C ALA A 406 -2.74 21.24 22.07
N VAL A 407 -2.59 20.00 22.54
CA VAL A 407 -1.68 19.00 21.97
C VAL A 407 -2.32 18.34 20.75
N ALA A 408 -3.62 18.01 20.82
CA ALA A 408 -4.42 17.58 19.69
C ALA A 408 -4.40 18.60 18.54
N GLN A 409 -4.63 19.88 18.82
CA GLN A 409 -4.55 20.96 17.82
C GLN A 409 -3.14 21.15 17.26
N THR A 410 -2.08 20.89 18.04
CA THR A 410 -0.70 20.93 17.55
C THR A 410 -0.46 19.81 16.55
N LEU A 411 -0.88 18.58 16.87
CA LEU A 411 -0.76 17.43 15.96
C LEU A 411 -1.64 17.57 14.69
N VAL A 412 -2.83 18.16 14.80
CA VAL A 412 -3.70 18.49 13.65
C VAL A 412 -3.07 19.55 12.73
N ARG A 413 -2.35 20.53 13.30
CA ARG A 413 -1.68 21.61 12.53
C ARG A 413 -0.33 21.20 11.95
N THR A 414 0.34 20.22 12.54
CA THR A 414 1.67 19.76 12.11
C THR A 414 1.70 18.23 12.14
N PRO A 415 1.09 17.56 11.14
CA PRO A 415 0.92 16.11 11.15
C PRO A 415 2.24 15.33 11.17
N ASP A 416 3.32 15.92 10.63
CA ASP A 416 4.67 15.36 10.58
C ASP A 416 5.26 15.09 11.99
N LEU A 417 4.69 15.70 13.04
CA LEU A 417 5.00 15.36 14.44
C LEU A 417 4.65 13.91 14.79
N LEU A 418 3.81 13.24 13.98
CA LEU A 418 3.55 11.81 14.11
C LEU A 418 4.83 10.99 14.00
N ASP A 419 5.72 11.29 13.05
CA ASP A 419 6.94 10.48 12.86
C ASP A 419 7.86 10.56 14.09
N VAL A 420 7.85 11.70 14.78
CA VAL A 420 8.57 11.92 16.05
C VAL A 420 7.94 11.16 17.22
N VAL A 421 6.62 10.89 17.20
CA VAL A 421 5.96 9.99 18.17
C VAL A 421 6.43 8.54 18.06
N LEU A 422 6.88 8.12 16.87
CA LEU A 422 7.26 6.74 16.60
C LEU A 422 8.68 6.39 17.06
N ASP A 423 9.50 7.40 17.36
CA ASP A 423 10.84 7.20 17.90
C ASP A 423 10.77 6.67 19.35
N PRO A 424 11.38 5.51 19.68
CA PRO A 424 11.48 5.05 21.06
C PRO A 424 12.08 6.08 22.05
N ALA A 425 12.94 6.97 21.57
CA ALA A 425 13.54 8.06 22.35
C ALA A 425 12.55 9.19 22.69
N PHE A 426 11.40 9.28 22.03
CA PHE A 426 10.37 10.31 22.30
C PHE A 426 9.87 10.29 23.76
N ARG A 427 9.86 9.10 24.38
CA ARG A 427 9.47 8.91 25.79
C ARG A 427 10.60 9.18 26.78
N ALA A 428 11.85 9.33 26.32
CA ALA A 428 12.97 9.68 27.18
C ALA A 428 13.00 11.20 27.47
N PRO A 429 13.47 11.63 28.65
CA PRO A 429 13.67 13.05 28.94
C PRO A 429 14.56 13.73 27.88
N LEU A 430 14.28 15.00 27.56
CA LEU A 430 15.13 15.75 26.64
C LEU A 430 16.59 15.80 27.16
N PRO A 431 17.59 15.68 26.26
CA PRO A 431 18.99 15.71 26.63
C PRO A 431 19.42 17.12 27.11
N PRO A 432 20.60 17.25 27.73
CA PRO A 432 21.18 18.53 28.16
C PRO A 432 21.19 19.62 27.08
N VAL A 433 21.21 20.88 27.53
CA VAL A 433 21.17 22.06 26.64
C VAL A 433 22.30 22.09 25.60
N GLU A 434 23.47 21.56 25.92
CA GLU A 434 24.59 21.47 24.97
C GLU A 434 24.32 20.45 23.86
N ASP A 435 23.75 19.29 24.19
CA ASP A 435 23.37 18.28 23.20
C ASP A 435 22.22 18.77 22.33
N LEU A 436 21.25 19.49 22.89
CA LEU A 436 20.18 20.16 22.14
C LEU A 436 20.74 21.18 21.13
N ARG A 437 21.80 21.92 21.48
CA ARG A 437 22.51 22.83 20.54
C ARG A 437 23.20 22.05 19.43
N VAL A 438 23.88 20.95 19.75
CA VAL A 438 24.55 20.08 18.75
C VAL A 438 23.52 19.47 17.79
N MET A 439 22.39 18.97 18.30
CA MET A 439 21.29 18.42 17.50
C MET A 439 20.68 19.47 16.55
N LEU A 440 20.41 20.69 17.05
CA LEU A 440 19.89 21.79 16.23
C LEU A 440 20.90 22.22 15.15
N ALA A 441 22.17 22.43 15.53
CA ALA A 441 23.22 22.80 14.59
C ALA A 441 23.42 21.72 13.51
N ALA A 442 23.36 20.43 13.86
CA ALA A 442 23.48 19.33 12.91
C ALA A 442 22.31 19.24 11.90
N ARG A 443 21.09 19.67 12.29
CA ARG A 443 19.96 19.82 11.35
C ARG A 443 20.16 21.03 10.44
N CYS A 444 20.45 22.20 11.02
CA CYS A 444 20.66 23.45 10.28
C CYS A 444 21.91 23.43 9.38
N ALA A 445 22.86 22.51 9.57
CA ALA A 445 24.05 22.36 8.73
C ALA A 445 23.78 22.05 7.24
N ARG A 446 22.52 21.77 6.86
CA ARG A 446 22.08 21.60 5.46
C ARG A 446 21.23 22.76 4.92
N ALA A 447 20.94 23.77 5.74
CA ALA A 447 20.20 24.95 5.32
C ALA A 447 21.04 25.77 4.32
N GLN A 448 20.41 26.21 3.23
CA GLN A 448 21.09 26.95 2.15
C GLN A 448 21.09 28.47 2.39
N ASP A 449 20.16 28.97 3.20
CA ASP A 449 20.02 30.38 3.56
C ASP A 449 19.49 30.55 5.00
N PHE A 450 19.30 31.81 5.41
CA PHE A 450 18.84 32.16 6.75
C PHE A 450 17.36 31.85 7.02
N GLU A 451 16.48 31.83 6.01
CA GLU A 451 15.07 31.44 6.20
C GLU A 451 14.96 29.92 6.38
N ALA A 452 15.77 29.12 5.68
CA ALA A 452 15.90 27.69 5.92
C ALA A 452 16.41 27.38 7.35
N ILE A 453 17.35 28.18 7.89
CA ILE A 453 17.77 28.07 9.31
C ILE A 453 16.60 28.40 10.25
N LEU A 454 15.82 29.43 9.95
CA LEU A 454 14.62 29.78 10.72
C LEU A 454 13.57 28.66 10.68
N ASP A 455 13.31 28.05 9.53
CA ASP A 455 12.31 26.98 9.37
C ASP A 455 12.73 25.63 9.97
N GLU A 456 14.01 25.25 9.91
CA GLU A 456 14.51 24.08 10.66
C GLU A 456 14.46 24.35 12.17
N THR A 457 14.79 25.56 12.63
CA THR A 457 14.70 25.93 14.05
C THR A 457 13.23 25.94 14.53
N ARG A 458 12.29 26.47 13.73
CA ARG A 458 10.85 26.44 14.00
C ARG A 458 10.34 24.99 14.14
N ARG A 459 10.77 24.08 13.26
CA ARG A 459 10.40 22.64 13.31
C ARG A 459 10.99 21.96 14.54
N PHE A 460 12.31 22.05 14.76
CA PHE A 460 12.98 21.47 15.93
C PHE A 460 12.34 21.92 17.25
N VAL A 461 12.13 23.23 17.45
CA VAL A 461 11.48 23.75 18.67
C VAL A 461 10.04 23.26 18.82
N SER A 462 9.31 23.05 17.73
CA SER A 462 7.94 22.51 17.76
C SER A 462 7.91 21.04 18.18
N GLU A 463 8.84 20.23 17.64
CA GLU A 463 9.02 18.81 18.02
C GLU A 463 9.36 18.66 19.51
N GLN A 464 10.38 19.38 19.99
CA GLN A 464 10.82 19.30 21.39
C GLN A 464 9.70 19.77 22.35
N ARG A 465 8.93 20.80 21.98
CA ARG A 465 7.77 21.25 22.78
C ARG A 465 6.61 20.26 22.75
N PHE A 466 6.39 19.55 21.65
CA PHE A 466 5.38 18.50 21.55
C PHE A 466 5.76 17.28 22.41
N GLN A 467 7.03 16.87 22.38
CA GLN A 467 7.59 15.83 23.23
C GLN A 467 7.40 16.15 24.73
N LEU A 468 7.77 17.36 25.15
CA LEU A 468 7.55 17.83 26.53
C LEU A 468 6.07 17.88 26.92
N ALA A 469 5.18 18.27 26.00
CA ALA A 469 3.74 18.27 26.26
C ALA A 469 3.17 16.86 26.45
N VAL A 470 3.65 15.88 25.67
CA VAL A 470 3.32 14.45 25.85
C VAL A 470 3.83 13.93 27.19
N GLN A 471 5.07 14.22 27.55
CA GLN A 471 5.67 13.73 28.80
C GLN A 471 4.94 14.25 30.05
N LEU A 472 4.37 15.45 29.97
CA LEU A 472 3.49 16.00 31.00
C LEU A 472 2.13 15.27 31.07
N LEU A 473 1.58 14.83 29.94
CA LEU A 473 0.27 14.15 29.86
C LEU A 473 0.33 12.68 30.28
N ASP A 474 1.38 11.95 29.90
CA ASP A 474 1.61 10.56 30.33
C ASP A 474 2.24 10.49 31.74
N GLY A 475 2.44 11.62 32.42
CA GLY A 475 2.98 11.69 33.80
C GLY A 475 4.46 11.32 33.93
N ALA A 476 5.20 11.29 32.82
CA ALA A 476 6.61 10.91 32.77
C ALA A 476 7.56 11.97 33.37
N ALA A 477 7.14 13.23 33.42
CA ALA A 477 7.88 14.33 34.06
C ALA A 477 6.93 15.37 34.69
N ASP A 478 7.37 16.00 35.77
CA ASP A 478 6.60 17.02 36.49
C ASP A 478 6.64 18.39 35.79
N ALA A 479 5.62 19.22 36.02
CA ALA A 479 5.53 20.55 35.42
C ALA A 479 6.77 21.44 35.68
N PRO A 480 7.41 21.43 36.88
CA PRO A 480 8.72 22.06 37.10
C PRO A 480 9.85 21.56 36.19
N THR A 481 10.00 20.25 35.94
CA THR A 481 11.04 19.72 35.04
C THR A 481 10.76 20.08 33.59
N ILE A 482 9.50 19.95 33.16
CA ILE A 482 9.05 20.37 31.83
C ILE A 482 9.31 21.88 31.61
N GLN A 483 9.12 22.74 32.61
CA GLN A 483 9.44 24.18 32.51
C GLN A 483 10.94 24.45 32.39
N ARG A 484 11.81 23.66 33.05
CA ARG A 484 13.26 23.75 32.88
C ARG A 484 13.67 23.36 31.47
N GLN A 485 13.30 22.16 31.01
CA GLN A 485 13.63 21.67 29.67
C GLN A 485 13.06 22.56 28.55
N ALA A 486 11.85 23.12 28.71
CA ALA A 486 11.30 24.11 27.78
C ALA A 486 12.07 25.44 27.77
N SER A 487 12.79 25.77 28.85
CA SER A 487 13.75 26.88 28.88
C SER A 487 15.04 26.51 28.16
N ASP A 488 15.58 25.31 28.40
CA ASP A 488 16.81 24.82 27.74
C ASP A 488 16.65 24.69 26.21
N VAL A 489 15.49 24.23 25.72
CA VAL A 489 15.14 24.25 24.29
C VAL A 489 15.11 25.67 23.71
N ALA A 490 14.60 26.64 24.47
CA ALA A 490 14.55 28.03 24.05
C ALA A 490 15.96 28.67 24.02
N ASP A 491 16.80 28.38 25.03
CA ASP A 491 18.18 28.87 25.10
C ASP A 491 19.04 28.27 23.97
N ALA A 492 18.87 26.99 23.64
CA ALA A 492 19.53 26.35 22.50
C ALA A 492 19.14 27.01 21.16
N ALA A 493 17.85 27.24 20.92
CA ALA A 493 17.35 27.89 19.71
C ALA A 493 17.79 29.37 19.62
N LEU A 494 17.70 30.13 20.71
CA LEU A 494 18.12 31.54 20.73
C LEU A 494 19.62 31.70 20.51
N GLN A 495 20.46 30.83 21.07
CA GLN A 495 21.90 30.87 20.84
C GLN A 495 22.26 30.54 19.39
N HIS A 496 21.65 29.49 18.81
CA HIS A 496 21.89 29.13 17.41
C HIS A 496 21.46 30.24 16.43
N LEU A 497 20.27 30.82 16.63
CA LEU A 497 19.79 31.93 15.81
C LEU A 497 20.62 33.20 15.99
N THR A 498 21.14 33.45 17.20
CA THR A 498 22.08 34.58 17.43
C THR A 498 23.36 34.39 16.62
N GLN A 499 23.96 33.20 16.65
CA GLN A 499 25.15 32.87 15.85
C GLN A 499 24.90 32.99 14.33
N ALA A 500 23.72 32.59 13.84
CA ALA A 500 23.33 32.75 12.45
C ALA A 500 23.15 34.23 12.06
N CYS A 501 22.50 35.04 12.90
CA CYS A 501 22.39 36.49 12.73
C CYS A 501 23.77 37.18 12.72
N GLU A 502 24.68 36.77 13.62
CA GLU A 502 26.05 37.29 13.67
C GLU A 502 26.83 37.00 12.38
N ALA A 503 26.71 35.79 11.83
CA ALA A 503 27.35 35.41 10.57
C ALA A 503 26.82 36.25 9.39
N LEU A 504 25.49 36.34 9.26
CA LEU A 504 24.82 37.12 8.19
C LEU A 504 25.15 38.62 8.28
N PHE A 505 25.20 39.18 9.49
CA PHE A 505 25.59 40.58 9.70
C PHE A 505 27.06 40.80 9.36
N ALA A 506 27.95 39.87 9.76
CA ALA A 506 29.38 39.94 9.48
C ALA A 506 29.72 39.81 7.99
N GLU A 507 28.94 39.03 7.22
CA GLU A 507 29.06 38.95 5.76
C GLU A 507 28.72 40.29 5.09
N ARG A 508 27.62 40.93 5.52
CA ARG A 508 27.12 42.17 4.90
C ARG A 508 27.86 43.44 5.34
N HIS A 509 28.41 43.46 6.55
CA HIS A 509 28.95 44.67 7.19
C HIS A 509 30.38 44.52 7.75
N GLY A 510 30.99 43.34 7.65
CA GLY A 510 32.28 43.03 8.27
C GLY A 510 32.17 42.75 9.78
N ARG A 511 33.30 42.35 10.39
CA ARG A 511 33.40 42.12 11.84
C ARG A 511 34.11 43.29 12.52
N VAL A 512 33.55 43.79 13.62
CA VAL A 512 34.19 44.79 14.48
C VAL A 512 35.19 44.08 15.40
N PRO A 513 36.50 44.41 15.36
CA PRO A 513 37.48 43.80 16.26
C PRO A 513 37.15 44.05 17.73
N GLY A 514 37.10 42.98 18.54
CA GLY A 514 36.72 43.06 19.95
C GLY A 514 35.21 43.27 20.21
N GLY A 515 34.39 43.42 19.17
CA GLY A 515 32.93 43.44 19.30
C GLY A 515 32.39 42.04 19.59
N GLY A 516 31.49 41.93 20.57
CA GLY A 516 30.81 40.69 20.92
C GLY A 516 29.34 40.93 21.23
N TRP A 517 28.47 40.03 20.78
CA TRP A 517 27.04 40.08 21.05
C TRP A 517 26.74 39.49 22.43
N ARG A 518 25.70 40.00 23.10
CA ARG A 518 25.31 39.54 24.44
C ARG A 518 23.80 39.45 24.58
N SER A 519 23.25 38.25 24.37
CA SER A 519 21.87 37.97 24.77
C SER A 519 21.72 38.21 26.27
N SER A 520 20.62 38.86 26.65
CA SER A 520 20.28 39.15 28.04
C SER A 520 18.81 38.81 28.23
N HIS A 521 18.56 37.65 28.82
CA HIS A 521 17.21 37.13 29.03
C HIS A 521 16.56 37.85 30.23
N TRP A 522 15.27 38.14 30.13
CA TRP A 522 14.48 38.80 31.18
C TRP A 522 13.16 38.07 31.42
N GLY A 523 12.66 38.12 32.65
CA GLY A 523 11.36 37.50 33.00
C GLY A 523 11.39 35.97 33.01
N ALA A 524 10.55 35.34 32.18
CA ALA A 524 10.24 33.92 32.26
C ALA A 524 11.44 32.99 31.99
N THR A 525 12.22 33.27 30.94
CA THR A 525 13.47 32.56 30.59
C THR A 525 14.54 32.77 31.67
N ALA A 526 14.79 34.02 32.05
CA ALA A 526 15.78 34.38 33.08
C ALA A 526 15.55 33.66 34.41
N GLY A 527 14.29 33.43 34.79
CA GLY A 527 13.92 32.72 36.00
C GLY A 527 13.83 31.20 35.87
N ARG A 528 14.26 30.59 34.74
CA ARG A 528 14.01 29.18 34.35
C ARG A 528 12.56 28.73 34.59
N ARG A 529 11.63 29.64 34.32
CA ARG A 529 10.19 29.57 34.58
C ARG A 529 9.42 29.99 33.33
N CYS A 530 9.76 29.38 32.20
CA CYS A 530 9.06 29.50 30.93
C CYS A 530 7.59 29.03 31.06
N ARG A 531 6.71 29.97 31.42
CA ARG A 531 5.26 29.73 31.42
C ARG A 531 4.78 29.63 29.97
N CYS A 532 4.15 28.50 29.61
CA CYS A 532 3.32 28.43 28.41
C CYS A 532 2.15 29.42 28.53
N ARG A 533 2.32 30.64 27.99
CA ARG A 533 1.31 31.70 27.98
C ARG A 533 1.28 32.46 26.65
N GLN A 534 0.70 31.82 25.65
CA GLN A 534 0.00 32.42 24.49
C GLN A 534 -0.69 31.25 23.76
N THR A 535 -1.99 31.26 23.45
CA THR A 535 -3.02 32.32 23.51
C THR A 535 -4.34 31.82 24.16
N SER A 536 -5.28 32.76 24.39
CA SER A 536 -6.67 32.57 24.87
C SER A 536 -6.90 31.93 26.25
N THR A 537 -7.49 32.75 27.13
CA THR A 537 -7.97 32.46 28.49
C THR A 537 -8.78 31.17 28.61
N SER A 538 -8.26 30.16 29.33
CA SER A 538 -8.97 28.92 29.70
C SER A 538 -8.19 28.08 30.71
N PHE A 539 -6.85 28.06 30.61
CA PHE A 539 -5.97 27.41 31.59
C PHE A 539 -6.13 27.99 33.00
N PHE A 540 -6.77 27.20 33.87
CA PHE A 540 -6.91 27.36 35.32
C PHE A 540 -7.66 28.61 35.83
N CYS A 541 -9.01 28.55 35.84
CA CYS A 541 -9.79 28.86 37.04
C CYS A 541 -11.25 28.36 36.96
N SER A 542 -11.60 27.27 37.66
CA SER A 542 -12.99 26.91 38.07
C SER A 542 -13.00 25.60 38.91
N PRO A 543 -13.19 25.66 40.24
CA PRO A 543 -13.43 24.48 41.07
C PRO A 543 -14.94 24.24 41.21
N ALA A 544 -15.52 23.37 40.36
CA ALA A 544 -16.96 23.10 40.35
C ALA A 544 -17.34 21.64 39.98
N LEU A 545 -16.51 20.65 40.33
CA LEU A 545 -16.92 19.25 40.29
C LEU A 545 -17.54 18.84 41.64
N SER A 546 -18.86 18.62 41.61
CA SER A 546 -19.67 18.21 42.76
C SER A 546 -19.32 16.78 43.20
N THR A 547 -18.46 16.64 44.22
CA THR A 547 -18.27 15.37 44.92
C THR A 547 -19.50 15.04 45.77
N ARG A 548 -20.45 14.32 45.18
CA ARG A 548 -21.51 13.61 45.91
C ARG A 548 -21.32 12.10 45.80
N ASN A 549 -21.54 11.42 46.92
CA ASN A 549 -21.72 9.97 47.07
C ASN A 549 -20.47 9.08 46.85
N LEU A 550 -19.54 9.12 47.80
CA LEU A 550 -19.03 7.89 48.44
C LEU A 550 -19.00 8.10 49.98
N PRO A 551 -19.35 7.10 50.81
CA PRO A 551 -19.54 7.29 52.24
C PRO A 551 -18.32 6.94 53.10
N GLY A 552 -18.05 7.80 54.09
CA GLY A 552 -17.69 7.37 55.46
C GLY A 552 -16.32 6.75 55.74
N SER A 553 -15.36 7.58 56.15
CA SER A 553 -14.58 7.33 57.37
C SER A 553 -13.94 8.63 57.90
N ASN A 554 -14.08 8.85 59.21
CA ASN A 554 -13.37 9.87 59.99
C ASN A 554 -12.24 9.11 60.74
N PRO A 555 -11.06 9.71 61.02
CA PRO A 555 -10.99 10.51 62.25
C PRO A 555 -9.99 11.70 62.28
N ALA A 556 -10.42 12.77 62.95
CA ALA A 556 -9.72 13.52 64.02
C ALA A 556 -8.31 14.15 63.83
N GLY A 557 -8.16 15.34 64.42
CA GLY A 557 -6.89 16.04 64.67
C GLY A 557 -6.47 17.01 63.54
N GLY A 558 -6.00 18.22 63.83
CA GLY A 558 -5.90 18.90 65.13
C GLY A 558 -5.19 20.26 65.00
N ASP A 559 -5.77 21.28 65.63
CA ASP A 559 -5.21 22.54 66.13
C ASP A 559 -4.11 23.34 65.35
N ASP A 560 -4.45 24.61 65.12
CA ASP A 560 -3.75 25.81 65.64
C ASP A 560 -3.21 26.92 64.69
N LEU A 561 -3.68 28.14 65.03
CA LEU A 561 -2.96 29.43 65.06
C LEU A 561 -2.22 29.96 63.81
N LEU A 562 -2.85 30.92 63.08
CA LEU A 562 -2.66 32.38 63.30
C LEU A 562 -3.35 33.27 62.23
N GLN A 563 -3.75 34.48 62.66
CA GLN A 563 -4.21 35.62 61.84
C GLN A 563 -3.47 36.90 62.32
N PRO A 564 -3.68 38.09 61.71
CA PRO A 564 -3.42 38.49 60.32
C PRO A 564 -2.38 39.65 60.31
N PRO A 565 -2.25 40.49 59.24
CA PRO A 565 -3.16 41.65 59.10
C PRO A 565 -3.51 42.06 57.65
N GLU A 566 -4.47 42.98 57.48
CA GLU A 566 -4.71 43.72 56.23
C GLU A 566 -3.62 44.80 55.98
N PRO A 567 -3.64 45.50 54.81
CA PRO A 567 -4.18 46.87 54.90
C PRO A 567 -4.90 47.46 53.65
N THR A 568 -6.06 48.07 53.89
CA THR A 568 -6.54 49.38 53.35
C THR A 568 -6.93 49.56 51.85
N ARG A 569 -7.80 50.56 51.63
CA ARG A 569 -8.40 51.00 50.35
C ARG A 569 -7.83 52.34 49.85
N ASP A 570 -8.23 52.64 48.61
CA ASP A 570 -8.40 53.97 47.98
C ASP A 570 -7.18 54.78 47.53
N ARG A 571 -7.14 55.04 46.22
CA ARG A 571 -7.51 56.37 45.68
C ARG A 571 -7.94 56.29 44.21
N ARG A 572 -8.93 57.11 43.83
CA ARG A 572 -9.25 57.44 42.43
C ARG A 572 -8.45 58.67 41.98
N ALA A 573 -8.28 58.82 40.67
CA ALA A 573 -8.09 60.11 40.02
C ALA A 573 -8.81 60.06 38.66
N ASP A 574 -9.65 61.05 38.39
CA ASP A 574 -10.36 61.20 37.10
C ASP A 574 -9.49 61.94 36.08
N CYS A 575 -9.77 61.72 34.79
CA CYS A 575 -9.76 62.80 33.80
C CYS A 575 -10.62 62.42 32.58
N THR A 576 -11.29 63.40 31.98
CA THR A 576 -12.43 63.22 31.08
C THR A 576 -12.12 63.47 29.60
N ASP A 577 -12.73 62.64 28.76
CA ASP A 577 -13.50 62.94 27.53
C ASP A 577 -13.04 64.03 26.53
N GLY A 578 -13.27 63.77 25.24
CA GLY A 578 -12.86 64.61 24.11
C GLY A 578 -13.42 64.10 22.78
N GLY A 579 -14.73 64.23 22.59
CA GLY A 579 -15.48 63.47 21.58
C GLY A 579 -15.49 64.03 20.14
N GLY A 580 -15.34 63.10 19.18
CA GLY A 580 -16.29 62.89 18.09
C GLY A 580 -16.35 63.85 16.88
N ARG A 581 -16.39 63.24 15.67
CA ARG A 581 -17.37 63.56 14.61
C ARG A 581 -17.41 62.47 13.53
N THR A 582 -18.62 62.15 13.08
CA THR A 582 -18.88 61.26 11.93
C THR A 582 -19.28 62.07 10.71
N LEU A 583 -19.00 61.58 9.50
CA LEU A 583 -19.61 62.06 8.25
C LEU A 583 -19.71 60.94 7.20
N ARG A 584 -20.54 61.13 6.17
CA ARG A 584 -21.10 60.06 5.34
C ARG A 584 -20.50 59.94 3.92
N ARG A 585 -20.58 58.70 3.41
CA ARG A 585 -20.56 58.22 2.00
C ARG A 585 -20.71 59.29 0.88
N ARG A 586 -19.99 59.06 -0.23
CA ARG A 586 -20.49 59.14 -1.62
C ARG A 586 -19.71 58.16 -2.54
N HIS A 587 -20.34 57.70 -3.63
CA HIS A 587 -19.71 56.88 -4.70
C HIS A 587 -19.35 57.76 -5.93
N PRO A 588 -19.07 57.23 -7.15
CA PRO A 588 -17.75 57.23 -7.76
C PRO A 588 -17.67 58.14 -9.01
N PRO A 589 -16.60 58.02 -9.82
CA PRO A 589 -16.84 57.83 -11.26
C PRO A 589 -15.96 56.71 -11.86
N ALA A 590 -16.03 56.51 -13.17
CA ALA A 590 -15.54 55.29 -13.84
C ALA A 590 -14.61 55.55 -15.05
N SER A 591 -13.91 54.47 -15.44
CA SER A 591 -13.39 54.15 -16.78
C SER A 591 -12.28 55.00 -17.44
N VAL A 592 -11.22 54.31 -17.84
CA VAL A 592 -10.46 54.56 -19.09
C VAL A 592 -10.24 53.19 -19.78
N ARG A 593 -10.20 53.14 -21.12
CA ARG A 593 -10.03 51.93 -21.93
C ARG A 593 -8.68 51.93 -22.68
N ARG A 594 -8.07 50.75 -22.87
CA ARG A 594 -7.34 50.25 -24.06
C ARG A 594 -7.18 48.72 -23.86
N ALA A 595 -7.57 47.76 -24.72
CA ALA A 595 -7.86 47.62 -26.16
C ALA A 595 -6.69 47.07 -27.00
N GLY A 596 -6.95 45.98 -27.74
CA GLY A 596 -5.99 45.11 -28.48
C GLY A 596 -6.02 43.68 -27.92
N ALA A 597 -6.74 42.66 -28.41
CA ALA A 597 -7.11 42.18 -29.77
C ALA A 597 -6.01 41.37 -30.48
N ALA A 598 -6.24 40.30 -31.27
CA ALA A 598 -7.35 39.31 -31.47
C ALA A 598 -6.82 38.17 -32.42
N CYS A 599 -7.50 37.14 -32.94
CA CYS A 599 -8.92 36.68 -32.90
C CYS A 599 -9.07 35.19 -33.36
N GLY A 600 -10.07 34.46 -32.83
CA GLY A 600 -10.71 33.29 -33.50
C GLY A 600 -10.00 31.92 -33.40
N LEU A 601 -10.63 30.77 -33.71
CA LEU A 601 -12.00 30.37 -34.17
C LEU A 601 -12.07 28.80 -34.00
N HIS A 602 -13.11 27.95 -34.14
CA HIS A 602 -14.60 27.89 -34.28
C HIS A 602 -15.00 26.37 -34.09
N ARG A 603 -16.24 25.82 -34.02
CA ARG A 603 -17.64 26.30 -33.99
C ARG A 603 -18.61 25.24 -33.36
N GLN A 604 -19.20 25.56 -32.20
CA GLN A 604 -20.63 25.43 -31.81
C GLN A 604 -21.60 24.50 -32.61
N LEU A 605 -22.39 23.68 -31.89
CA LEU A 605 -23.78 23.27 -32.25
C LEU A 605 -24.61 22.96 -30.96
N GLN A 606 -25.95 22.93 -31.06
CA GLN A 606 -26.90 22.80 -29.92
C GLN A 606 -28.06 21.82 -30.23
N GLY A 607 -28.68 21.25 -29.19
CA GLY A 607 -29.92 20.45 -29.27
C GLY A 607 -30.55 20.22 -27.88
N LEU A 608 -31.88 20.38 -27.77
CA LEU A 608 -32.73 20.40 -26.56
C LEU A 608 -34.17 19.97 -26.96
N PRO A 609 -35.20 19.82 -26.07
CA PRO A 609 -35.24 19.75 -24.59
C PRO A 609 -36.16 18.62 -24.01
N ALA A 610 -36.29 18.60 -22.66
CA ALA A 610 -37.46 18.16 -21.86
C ALA A 610 -37.89 16.66 -21.84
N GLY A 611 -38.56 16.14 -20.79
CA GLY A 611 -38.91 16.72 -19.47
C GLY A 611 -39.91 15.87 -18.66
N THR A 612 -40.07 16.15 -17.34
CA THR A 612 -41.02 15.54 -16.36
C THR A 612 -40.88 14.03 -16.06
N GLY A 613 -41.22 13.50 -14.86
CA GLY A 613 -41.49 14.16 -13.56
C GLY A 613 -42.12 13.24 -12.48
N LEU A 614 -41.69 13.41 -11.20
CA LEU A 614 -42.35 13.14 -9.89
C LEU A 614 -43.03 11.78 -9.54
N GLY A 615 -42.76 11.30 -8.30
CA GLY A 615 -43.54 10.30 -7.53
C GLY A 615 -42.67 9.19 -6.91
N LEU A 616 -42.36 9.09 -5.60
CA LEU A 616 -43.13 8.99 -4.33
C LEU A 616 -43.61 7.56 -3.96
N GLY A 617 -43.34 7.15 -2.70
CA GLY A 617 -43.72 5.85 -2.10
C GLY A 617 -42.68 4.73 -2.33
N ALA A 618 -41.89 4.21 -1.39
CA ALA A 618 -41.85 4.12 0.08
C ALA A 618 -42.54 2.89 0.71
N PHE A 619 -41.76 2.13 1.50
CA PHE A 619 -42.09 0.89 2.25
C PHE A 619 -42.52 -0.34 1.40
N GLY A 620 -42.24 -1.58 1.80
CA GLY A 620 -41.40 -2.05 2.91
C GLY A 620 -41.54 -3.56 3.18
N ALA A 621 -40.56 -4.13 3.90
CA ALA A 621 -40.52 -5.49 4.48
C ALA A 621 -40.57 -6.73 3.54
N GLY A 622 -39.67 -7.69 3.82
CA GLY A 622 -39.87 -9.12 3.55
C GLY A 622 -40.32 -9.85 4.84
N PRO A 623 -40.02 -11.14 5.05
CA PRO A 623 -39.26 -12.08 4.22
C PRO A 623 -40.05 -13.33 3.79
N GLY A 624 -39.58 -14.02 2.74
CA GLY A 624 -40.06 -15.36 2.37
C GLY A 624 -39.06 -16.45 2.79
N ALA A 625 -39.49 -17.43 3.59
CA ALA A 625 -38.62 -18.49 4.11
C ALA A 625 -39.18 -19.89 3.89
N GLY A 626 -38.45 -20.71 3.11
CA GLY A 626 -38.56 -22.18 3.09
C GLY A 626 -39.79 -22.81 2.41
N GLY A 627 -39.73 -24.12 2.18
CA GLY A 627 -40.88 -24.95 1.79
C GLY A 627 -40.73 -25.74 0.48
N ALA A 628 -40.08 -26.89 0.51
CA ALA A 628 -40.00 -27.80 -0.65
C ALA A 628 -41.35 -28.49 -0.95
N GLY A 629 -41.72 -28.63 -2.24
CA GLY A 629 -43.04 -29.17 -2.65
C GLY A 629 -43.02 -29.94 -3.98
N ARG A 630 -42.79 -31.26 -3.90
CA ARG A 630 -42.61 -32.21 -5.02
C ARG A 630 -43.80 -32.38 -6.01
N ALA A 631 -43.46 -32.34 -7.30
CA ALA A 631 -43.71 -33.38 -8.34
C ALA A 631 -45.09 -33.59 -9.04
N ARG A 632 -44.97 -33.99 -10.34
CA ARG A 632 -45.98 -34.54 -11.30
C ARG A 632 -46.99 -33.51 -11.86
N GLY A 633 -47.38 -33.52 -13.15
CA GLY A 633 -46.86 -34.28 -14.32
C GLY A 633 -47.85 -34.33 -15.51
N CYS A 634 -47.35 -34.74 -16.69
CA CYS A 634 -48.08 -35.23 -17.89
C CYS A 634 -48.95 -34.24 -18.74
N GLY A 635 -49.02 -34.52 -20.06
CA GLY A 635 -49.79 -33.78 -21.09
C GLY A 635 -49.04 -32.56 -21.68
N GLY A 636 -49.04 -32.23 -22.98
CA GLY A 636 -49.85 -32.69 -24.13
C GLY A 636 -50.96 -31.66 -24.46
N ASP A 637 -51.28 -31.27 -25.70
CA ASP A 637 -50.77 -31.61 -27.05
C ASP A 637 -51.31 -30.56 -28.08
N ARG A 638 -50.74 -30.47 -29.30
CA ARG A 638 -51.22 -29.76 -30.51
C ARG A 638 -51.50 -28.23 -30.49
N GLY A 639 -50.85 -27.49 -31.39
CA GLY A 639 -51.21 -26.12 -31.82
C GLY A 639 -50.58 -25.76 -33.17
N ARG A 640 -51.35 -25.29 -34.17
CA ARG A 640 -50.95 -25.27 -35.60
C ARG A 640 -50.29 -23.96 -36.10
N ASN A 641 -49.45 -24.14 -37.14
CA ASN A 641 -49.05 -23.21 -38.23
C ASN A 641 -50.24 -22.41 -38.85
N PRO A 642 -50.06 -21.39 -39.73
CA PRO A 642 -48.88 -20.99 -40.55
C PRO A 642 -48.53 -19.46 -40.48
N GLY A 643 -47.62 -18.86 -41.27
CA GLY A 643 -46.59 -19.33 -42.21
C GLY A 643 -46.22 -18.28 -43.31
N GLY A 644 -45.23 -18.58 -44.16
CA GLY A 644 -44.75 -17.73 -45.28
C GLY A 644 -43.60 -16.78 -44.92
N SER A 645 -42.69 -16.39 -45.84
CA SER A 645 -42.45 -16.82 -47.23
C SER A 645 -40.98 -16.51 -47.64
N GLY A 646 -40.50 -17.05 -48.77
CA GLY A 646 -39.20 -16.66 -49.36
C GLY A 646 -38.21 -17.81 -49.63
N ALA A 647 -38.17 -18.26 -50.90
CA ALA A 647 -37.08 -19.06 -51.48
C ALA A 647 -36.54 -18.29 -52.73
N ARG A 648 -35.52 -18.69 -53.51
CA ARG A 648 -34.87 -20.00 -53.74
C ARG A 648 -33.59 -19.81 -54.59
N ALA A 649 -32.52 -20.58 -54.36
CA ALA A 649 -31.47 -20.97 -55.34
C ALA A 649 -30.43 -21.92 -54.67
N THR A 650 -30.52 -23.25 -54.79
CA THR A 650 -29.79 -24.13 -55.76
C THR A 650 -28.25 -23.98 -55.73
N VAL A 651 -27.42 -24.91 -55.19
CA VAL A 651 -27.21 -26.37 -55.50
C VAL A 651 -26.50 -26.52 -56.87
N THR A 652 -25.36 -27.21 -57.06
CA THR A 652 -24.97 -28.64 -56.77
C THR A 652 -23.43 -28.81 -56.46
N PRO A 653 -22.82 -30.02 -56.25
CA PRO A 653 -21.63 -30.18 -55.36
C PRO A 653 -20.44 -31.04 -55.89
N CYS A 654 -19.56 -31.45 -54.95
CA CYS A 654 -18.68 -32.65 -54.93
C CYS A 654 -17.33 -32.69 -55.72
N ALA A 655 -16.24 -32.88 -54.96
CA ALA A 655 -15.16 -33.85 -55.27
C ALA A 655 -14.33 -34.20 -54.01
N ARG A 656 -13.73 -35.39 -53.96
CA ARG A 656 -12.72 -35.83 -52.96
C ARG A 656 -11.34 -35.96 -53.62
N PRO A 657 -10.25 -35.82 -52.85
CA PRO A 657 -9.15 -36.80 -52.82
C PRO A 657 -9.19 -37.57 -51.47
N ARG A 658 -9.14 -38.91 -51.44
CA ARG A 658 -8.08 -39.87 -51.84
C ARG A 658 -6.89 -39.90 -50.87
N SER A 659 -6.54 -41.13 -50.45
CA SER A 659 -5.49 -41.50 -49.51
C SER A 659 -4.28 -42.12 -50.24
N ILE A 660 -3.28 -42.61 -49.48
CA ILE A 660 -1.99 -43.21 -49.93
C ILE A 660 -0.96 -42.12 -50.29
N SER A 661 0.33 -42.20 -49.93
CA SER A 661 1.13 -43.31 -49.38
C SER A 661 1.92 -42.96 -48.11
N ALA A 662 2.47 -43.99 -47.44
CA ALA A 662 3.50 -43.82 -46.42
C ALA A 662 4.89 -44.00 -47.05
N ALA A 663 5.74 -42.98 -46.97
CA ALA A 663 7.14 -43.05 -47.40
C ALA A 663 8.07 -43.29 -46.20
N ARG A 664 8.86 -44.37 -46.23
CA ARG A 664 10.00 -44.54 -45.31
C ARG A 664 11.14 -43.63 -45.76
N TRP A 665 11.75 -42.91 -44.82
CA TRP A 665 13.13 -42.45 -44.93
C TRP A 665 13.93 -43.00 -43.76
N THR A 666 15.14 -43.49 -44.04
CA THR A 666 16.01 -44.18 -43.09
C THR A 666 17.24 -43.35 -42.75
N SER A 667 17.59 -43.34 -41.47
CA SER A 667 18.95 -43.15 -40.94
C SER A 667 19.79 -41.96 -41.44
N THR A 668 20.05 -41.01 -40.53
CA THR A 668 21.40 -40.83 -39.96
C THR A 668 21.33 -40.07 -38.63
N CYS A 669 22.06 -40.55 -37.61
CA CYS A 669 22.34 -39.77 -36.41
C CYS A 669 23.78 -39.24 -36.48
N PRO A 670 24.04 -37.94 -36.24
CA PRO A 670 25.39 -37.45 -36.01
C PRO A 670 25.92 -38.03 -34.69
N ARG A 671 27.14 -38.58 -34.70
CA ARG A 671 27.83 -38.97 -33.46
C ARG A 671 28.40 -37.72 -32.78
N LEU A 672 28.15 -37.57 -31.48
CA LEU A 672 28.95 -36.66 -30.65
C LEU A 672 30.35 -37.28 -30.44
N PRO A 673 31.45 -36.52 -30.62
CA PRO A 673 32.79 -36.99 -30.27
C PRO A 673 32.99 -36.96 -28.75
N ALA A 674 33.58 -38.02 -28.20
CA ALA A 674 33.99 -38.04 -26.79
C ALA A 674 35.32 -37.29 -26.60
N GLY A 675 35.31 -36.26 -25.75
CA GLY A 675 36.51 -35.53 -25.31
C GLY A 675 37.06 -36.10 -24.01
N THR A 676 38.37 -36.34 -23.96
CA THR A 676 39.06 -36.93 -22.80
C THR A 676 39.19 -35.99 -21.60
N SER A 677 39.22 -36.57 -20.41
CA SER A 677 39.55 -35.92 -19.14
C SER A 677 41.07 -35.70 -18.97
N ASN A 678 41.47 -34.61 -18.32
CA ASN A 678 42.62 -34.59 -17.39
C ASN A 678 42.65 -33.29 -16.58
N ALA A 679 43.22 -33.38 -15.36
CA ALA A 679 43.42 -32.31 -14.36
C ALA A 679 42.13 -31.65 -13.84
#